data_AF-A0A7S0GX66-F1
#
_entry.id   AF-A0A7S0GX66-F1
#
_cell.length_a   1.000
_cell.length_b   1.000
_cell.length_c   1.000
_cell.angle_alpha   90.00
_cell.angle_beta   90.00
_cell.angle_gamma   90.00
#
_symmetry.space_group_name_H-M   'P 1'
#
loop_
_entity.id
_entity.type
_entity.pdbx_description
1 polymer ?
#
loop_
_entity_poly.entity_id
_entity_poly.type
_entity_poly.pdbx_seq_one_letter_code
_entity_poly.pdbx_strand_id
1 'polypeptide(L)'
;MLVDRDKFRYAYEELKADGRTCPVHVYVSTADVDSCCAFRILKSMMCSDGIPFSAYPVGGYQELQNLGDKLPKDGQNRSIVLINCGGTENVKELLNLPENTRVFVFDSHRPLDLENTRGDNRDVLVLRDEREGEETFPEPDSESDDDDSDADSDDSDADSEKENVSSRENDDDDDEPTEPGKRKSAKSYTESPRAKRQRRQQKQLERVAYYSRGSFYGRAAGLVMYDIAHDAHKDSLEKHFPLWLAIVSLTDQYVHQRLSHEAYTAGVMELATQVSNLPDADAPNVRVLDEGKVVRAFEDRRVQYSEEFRFSMLRHWSLYDAMTHSPYVATRLQTWREHGRASLHSLLAHLGLPLDACKQQFTHMSPEHVTRLHEKLEQHAPSHGLDDLKFWSFSFSHGFKMRLVASDVVHGVTALLEGVAEGSNDGGANEGADATNGGGGAGAFWRAVKALGMSQYDEMQVGLRHAMRSQRALMRQGGLALANKAVIRTVGGLRYFSLLDHGSPADASAFKHPLALTRLALFLQDALRATKKIERPLVVVGPCVGAPVATTDNEGEGQTADGSFALVVGVTGAPRADDADGGNHFATSFRRAAETVRASFRHDAFEASVVQVSQRNLGEFMEALSDIDAERVARERMQNAA
;
A
#
# COMPACT_ATOMS: atom_id res chain seq x y z
N MET A 1 21.49 2.02 1.13
CA MET A 1 21.55 2.83 -0.10
C MET A 1 20.37 2.54 -0.99
N LEU A 2 19.98 3.53 -1.80
CA LEU A 2 19.04 3.34 -2.90
C LEU A 2 19.70 2.56 -4.05
N VAL A 3 18.94 1.66 -4.65
CA VAL A 3 19.31 0.91 -5.85
C VAL A 3 18.31 1.27 -6.94
N ASP A 4 18.82 1.96 -7.96
CA ASP A 4 18.03 2.39 -9.10
C ASP A 4 17.86 1.26 -10.13
N ARG A 5 16.94 1.48 -11.08
CA ARG A 5 16.52 0.49 -12.07
C ARG A 5 17.68 -0.07 -12.90
N ASP A 6 18.66 0.74 -13.26
CA ASP A 6 19.83 0.32 -14.04
C ASP A 6 20.69 -0.75 -13.32
N LYS A 7 20.58 -0.85 -11.99
CA LYS A 7 21.32 -1.77 -11.14
C LYS A 7 20.50 -2.95 -10.64
N PHE A 8 19.22 -3.07 -11.02
CA PHE A 8 18.34 -4.16 -10.60
C PHE A 8 18.91 -5.55 -10.91
N ARG A 9 19.43 -5.74 -12.12
CA ARG A 9 20.10 -6.98 -12.51
C ARG A 9 21.31 -7.29 -11.62
N TYR A 10 22.12 -6.28 -11.32
CA TYR A 10 23.29 -6.45 -10.47
C TYR A 10 22.90 -6.86 -9.04
N ALA A 11 21.88 -6.21 -8.47
CA ALA A 11 21.36 -6.56 -7.16
C ALA A 11 20.87 -8.02 -7.10
N TYR A 12 20.18 -8.49 -8.14
CA TYR A 12 19.74 -9.89 -8.20
C TYR A 12 20.90 -10.89 -8.32
N GLU A 13 21.93 -10.57 -9.11
CA GLU A 13 23.12 -11.44 -9.23
C GLU A 13 23.92 -11.51 -7.91
N GLU A 14 23.98 -10.43 -7.14
CA GLU A 14 24.57 -10.44 -5.79
C GLU A 14 23.77 -11.34 -4.84
N LEU A 15 22.44 -11.19 -4.81
CA LEU A 15 21.56 -12.07 -4.02
C LEU A 15 21.74 -13.54 -4.41
N LYS A 16 21.89 -13.82 -5.70
CA LYS A 16 22.16 -15.16 -6.21
C LYS A 16 23.53 -15.69 -5.82
N ALA A 17 24.56 -14.84 -5.79
CA ALA A 17 25.90 -15.21 -5.35
C ALA A 17 25.89 -15.62 -3.86
N ASP A 18 25.30 -14.80 -3.00
CA ASP A 18 25.14 -15.09 -1.58
C ASP A 18 24.30 -16.35 -1.34
N GLY A 19 23.20 -16.48 -2.10
CA GLY A 19 22.28 -17.61 -2.05
C GLY A 19 22.93 -18.98 -2.34
N ARG A 20 24.06 -19.02 -3.06
CA ARG A 20 24.82 -20.27 -3.28
C ARG A 20 25.57 -20.73 -2.03
N THR A 21 25.94 -19.79 -1.16
CA THR A 21 26.70 -20.07 0.07
C THR A 21 25.80 -20.26 1.29
N CYS A 22 24.75 -19.45 1.42
CA CYS A 22 23.82 -19.48 2.52
C CYS A 22 22.39 -19.36 1.97
N PRO A 23 21.41 -20.14 2.50
CA PRO A 23 20.01 -19.95 2.12
C PRO A 23 19.55 -18.52 2.35
N VAL A 24 18.82 -17.96 1.38
CA VAL A 24 18.25 -16.62 1.46
C VAL A 24 17.05 -16.63 2.41
N HIS A 25 16.95 -15.65 3.32
CA HIS A 25 15.74 -15.46 4.13
C HIS A 25 14.83 -14.44 3.45
N VAL A 26 13.57 -14.79 3.27
CA VAL A 26 12.58 -13.91 2.64
C VAL A 26 11.48 -13.60 3.65
N TYR A 27 11.40 -12.36 4.09
CA TYR A 27 10.36 -11.85 4.98
C TYR A 27 9.33 -11.11 4.14
N VAL A 28 8.08 -11.56 4.17
CA VAL A 28 7.02 -11.07 3.28
C VAL A 28 5.85 -10.58 4.08
N SER A 29 5.44 -9.33 3.86
CA SER A 29 4.23 -8.78 4.46
C SER A 29 3.00 -9.65 4.16
N THR A 30 2.18 -9.92 5.18
CA THR A 30 0.87 -10.56 5.01
C THR A 30 -0.25 -9.55 4.72
N ALA A 31 0.07 -8.26 4.58
CA ALA A 31 -0.89 -7.19 4.58
C ALA A 31 -1.49 -6.86 3.20
N ASP A 32 -1.00 -7.43 2.09
CA ASP A 32 -1.47 -7.04 0.76
C ASP A 32 -1.24 -8.11 -0.32
N VAL A 33 -1.97 -7.97 -1.43
CA VAL A 33 -1.90 -8.89 -2.58
C VAL A 33 -0.61 -8.69 -3.37
N ASP A 34 -0.10 -7.46 -3.41
CA ASP A 34 1.17 -7.13 -4.05
C ASP A 34 2.34 -7.95 -3.47
N SER A 35 2.40 -8.13 -2.14
CA SER A 35 3.38 -8.96 -1.43
C SER A 35 3.32 -10.42 -1.89
N CYS A 36 2.12 -10.97 -2.01
CA CYS A 36 1.94 -12.34 -2.53
C CYS A 36 2.42 -12.48 -3.97
N CYS A 37 2.18 -11.47 -4.81
CA CYS A 37 2.60 -11.44 -6.21
C CYS A 37 4.13 -11.30 -6.33
N ALA A 38 4.73 -10.32 -5.65
CA ALA A 38 6.17 -10.11 -5.59
C ALA A 38 6.91 -11.37 -5.10
N PHE A 39 6.43 -11.96 -4.01
CA PHE A 39 6.98 -13.22 -3.50
C PHE A 39 6.87 -14.36 -4.51
N ARG A 40 5.73 -14.48 -5.21
CA ARG A 40 5.55 -15.52 -6.24
C ARG A 40 6.53 -15.35 -7.40
N ILE A 41 6.76 -14.12 -7.87
CA ILE A 41 7.75 -13.82 -8.92
C ILE A 41 9.14 -14.20 -8.43
N LEU A 42 9.57 -13.70 -7.27
CA LEU A 42 10.88 -13.97 -6.69
C LEU A 42 11.12 -15.48 -6.49
N LYS A 43 10.12 -16.17 -5.94
CA LYS A 43 10.14 -17.63 -5.76
C LYS A 43 10.39 -18.34 -7.08
N SER A 44 9.67 -17.99 -8.15
CA SER A 44 9.87 -18.64 -9.46
C SER A 44 11.26 -18.36 -10.03
N MET A 45 11.81 -17.15 -9.85
CA MET A 45 13.18 -16.83 -10.25
C MET A 45 14.23 -17.63 -9.47
N MET A 46 14.14 -17.65 -8.13
CA MET A 46 15.06 -18.39 -7.26
C MET A 46 15.02 -19.90 -7.50
N CYS A 47 13.81 -20.48 -7.65
CA CYS A 47 13.67 -21.89 -7.99
C CYS A 47 14.29 -22.22 -9.36
N SER A 48 14.10 -21.34 -10.36
CA SER A 48 14.74 -21.52 -11.67
C SER A 48 16.26 -21.49 -11.61
N ASP A 49 16.85 -20.77 -10.66
CA ASP A 49 18.30 -20.65 -10.48
C ASP A 49 18.88 -21.61 -9.43
N GLY A 50 18.05 -22.46 -8.82
CA GLY A 50 18.48 -23.39 -7.78
C GLY A 50 18.96 -22.70 -6.50
N ILE A 51 18.47 -21.50 -6.21
CA ILE A 51 18.83 -20.75 -5.00
C ILE A 51 18.00 -21.31 -3.83
N PRO A 52 18.64 -21.85 -2.77
CA PRO A 52 17.93 -22.25 -1.56
C PRO A 52 17.43 -21.01 -0.80
N PHE A 53 16.19 -21.06 -0.31
CA PHE A 53 15.60 -19.97 0.47
C PHE A 53 14.60 -20.49 1.50
N SER A 54 14.37 -19.69 2.54
CA SER A 54 13.30 -19.88 3.52
C SER A 54 12.44 -18.63 3.56
N ALA A 55 11.13 -18.79 3.44
CA ALA A 55 10.18 -17.68 3.38
C ALA A 55 9.28 -17.65 4.61
N TYR A 56 9.16 -16.47 5.22
CA TYR A 56 8.43 -16.21 6.44
C TYR A 56 7.41 -15.11 6.17
N PRO A 57 6.11 -15.40 6.22
CA PRO A 57 5.08 -14.39 6.23
C PRO A 57 5.14 -13.63 7.56
N VAL A 58 5.06 -12.31 7.50
CA VAL A 58 5.21 -11.43 8.68
C VAL A 58 4.04 -10.45 8.73
N GLY A 59 3.41 -10.31 9.91
CA GLY A 59 2.23 -9.46 10.11
C GLY A 59 2.53 -8.06 10.65
N GLY A 60 3.71 -7.83 11.22
CA GLY A 60 4.10 -6.56 11.83
C GLY A 60 5.58 -6.46 12.19
N TYR A 61 6.00 -5.29 12.68
CA TYR A 61 7.39 -4.99 13.00
C TYR A 61 7.95 -5.83 14.15
N GLN A 62 7.14 -6.17 15.14
CA GLN A 62 7.54 -7.00 16.27
C GLN A 62 7.95 -8.41 15.83
N GLU A 63 7.26 -8.98 14.85
CA GLU A 63 7.63 -10.26 14.27
C GLU A 63 8.93 -10.17 13.46
N LEU A 64 9.17 -9.05 12.76
CA LEU A 64 10.46 -8.80 12.10
C LEU A 64 11.61 -8.73 13.11
N GLN A 65 11.45 -7.99 14.20
CA GLN A 65 12.44 -7.91 15.29
C GLN A 65 12.75 -9.30 15.85
N ASN A 66 11.71 -10.08 16.14
CA ASN A 66 11.85 -11.45 16.65
C ASN A 66 12.56 -12.39 15.66
N LEU A 67 12.43 -12.17 14.35
CA LEU A 67 13.17 -12.91 13.32
C LEU A 67 14.62 -12.43 13.22
N GLY A 68 14.85 -11.12 13.33
CA GLY A 68 16.17 -10.50 13.40
C GLY A 68 17.02 -11.06 14.55
N ASP A 69 16.45 -11.13 15.75
CA ASP A 69 17.13 -11.66 16.94
C ASP A 69 17.49 -13.15 16.83
N LYS A 70 16.80 -13.89 15.96
CA LYS A 70 17.06 -15.31 15.69
C LYS A 70 18.10 -15.53 14.59
N LEU A 71 18.58 -14.47 13.93
CA LEU A 71 19.60 -14.58 12.89
C LEU A 71 20.91 -15.12 13.48
N PRO A 72 21.54 -16.15 12.86
CA PRO A 72 22.75 -16.71 13.42
C PRO A 72 23.97 -15.81 13.17
N LYS A 73 24.70 -15.51 14.25
CA LYS A 73 25.91 -14.67 14.29
C LYS A 73 27.19 -15.50 14.09
N ASP A 74 27.28 -16.21 12.96
CA ASP A 74 28.38 -17.12 12.63
C ASP A 74 29.41 -16.55 11.63
N GLY A 75 29.24 -15.28 11.24
CA GLY A 75 30.12 -14.56 10.31
C GLY A 75 29.94 -14.91 8.83
N GLN A 76 28.97 -15.76 8.47
CA GLN A 76 28.68 -16.07 7.07
C GLN A 76 28.00 -14.90 6.36
N ASN A 77 28.30 -14.74 5.06
CA ASN A 77 27.55 -13.82 4.22
C ASN A 77 26.10 -14.29 4.07
N ARG A 78 25.15 -13.45 4.47
CA ARG A 78 23.71 -13.75 4.35
C ARG A 78 22.98 -12.68 3.58
N SER A 79 22.06 -13.12 2.74
CA SER A 79 21.10 -12.26 2.05
C SER A 79 19.70 -12.42 2.68
N ILE A 80 19.08 -11.30 3.01
CA ILE A 80 17.70 -11.19 3.48
C ILE A 80 16.90 -10.37 2.46
N VAL A 81 15.67 -10.77 2.16
CA VAL A 81 14.76 -10.01 1.31
C VAL A 81 13.55 -9.59 2.13
N LEU A 82 13.24 -8.30 2.15
CA LEU A 82 12.01 -7.75 2.72
C LEU A 82 11.06 -7.37 1.58
N ILE A 83 9.80 -7.80 1.65
CA ILE A 83 8.76 -7.49 0.65
C ILE A 83 7.59 -6.76 1.33
N ASN A 84 7.33 -5.52 0.89
CA ASN A 84 6.37 -4.56 1.42
C ASN A 84 6.48 -4.36 2.94
N CYS A 85 7.71 -4.38 3.44
CA CYS A 85 8.05 -4.04 4.82
C CYS A 85 9.49 -3.53 4.94
N GLY A 86 9.75 -2.75 5.98
CA GLY A 86 11.08 -2.27 6.36
C GLY A 86 11.53 -0.97 5.68
N GLY A 87 10.85 -0.48 4.65
CA GLY A 87 11.23 0.75 3.96
C GLY A 87 11.15 2.00 4.84
N THR A 88 10.19 2.03 5.78
CA THR A 88 9.87 3.19 6.62
C THR A 88 10.53 3.19 8.00
N GLU A 89 11.34 2.18 8.32
CA GLU A 89 12.02 2.03 9.61
C GLU A 89 13.50 1.75 9.38
N ASN A 90 14.38 2.13 10.32
CA ASN A 90 15.81 1.79 10.23
C ASN A 90 15.99 0.26 10.28
N VAL A 91 16.26 -0.36 9.13
CA VAL A 91 16.29 -1.83 8.97
C VAL A 91 17.43 -2.45 9.78
N LYS A 92 18.55 -1.73 9.92
CA LYS A 92 19.73 -2.22 10.63
C LYS A 92 19.44 -2.40 12.11
N GLU A 93 18.79 -1.41 12.71
CA GLU A 93 18.33 -1.45 14.11
C GLU A 93 17.17 -2.42 14.27
N LEU A 94 16.16 -2.35 13.39
CA LEU A 94 14.96 -3.19 13.44
C LEU A 94 15.29 -4.69 13.47
N LEU A 95 16.24 -5.13 12.65
CA LEU A 95 16.60 -6.55 12.56
C LEU A 95 17.82 -6.92 13.42
N ASN A 96 18.41 -5.97 14.15
CA ASN A 96 19.65 -6.18 14.90
C ASN A 96 20.72 -6.87 14.01
N LEU A 97 20.94 -6.30 12.82
CA LEU A 97 21.64 -6.98 11.72
C LEU A 97 23.04 -7.45 12.14
N PRO A 98 23.35 -8.76 12.02
CA PRO A 98 24.70 -9.26 12.20
C PRO A 98 25.66 -8.73 11.13
N GLU A 99 26.96 -8.73 11.44
CA GLU A 99 28.01 -8.51 10.44
C GLU A 99 27.85 -9.45 9.23
N ASN A 100 28.29 -9.00 8.06
CA ASN A 100 28.18 -9.73 6.79
C ASN A 100 26.75 -10.07 6.34
N THR A 101 25.74 -9.35 6.86
CA THR A 101 24.35 -9.50 6.40
C THR A 101 23.96 -8.37 5.47
N ARG A 102 23.38 -8.73 4.32
CA ARG A 102 22.83 -7.79 3.35
C ARG A 102 21.32 -7.96 3.25
N VAL A 103 20.59 -6.85 3.22
CA VAL A 103 19.13 -6.80 3.13
C VAL A 103 18.70 -6.11 1.85
N PHE A 104 17.83 -6.76 1.07
CA PHE A 104 17.21 -6.21 -0.12
C PHE A 104 15.77 -5.85 0.21
N VAL A 105 15.44 -4.55 0.16
CA VAL A 105 14.13 -4.02 0.55
C VAL A 105 13.32 -3.68 -0.69
N PHE A 106 12.21 -4.39 -0.86
CA PHE A 106 11.20 -4.18 -1.90
C PHE A 106 9.94 -3.64 -1.25
N ASP A 107 9.91 -2.35 -0.96
CA ASP A 107 8.81 -1.75 -0.20
C ASP A 107 8.18 -0.58 -0.95
N SER A 108 6.85 -0.62 -1.06
CA SER A 108 6.07 0.46 -1.63
C SER A 108 5.72 1.55 -0.62
N HIS A 109 5.84 1.33 0.69
CA HIS A 109 5.52 2.34 1.69
C HIS A 109 6.51 3.52 1.68
N ARG A 110 5.99 4.73 1.88
CA ARG A 110 6.75 6.00 1.92
C ARG A 110 6.23 6.90 3.05
N PRO A 111 7.03 7.85 3.55
CA PRO A 111 8.43 8.13 3.21
C PRO A 111 9.40 7.03 3.66
N LEU A 112 10.52 6.89 2.97
CA LEU A 112 11.59 5.95 3.37
C LEU A 112 12.35 6.48 4.58
N ASP A 113 12.82 5.58 5.44
CA ASP A 113 13.74 5.93 6.52
C ASP A 113 15.10 6.37 5.95
N LEU A 114 15.60 7.51 6.42
CA LEU A 114 16.80 8.14 5.87
C LEU A 114 18.06 7.29 6.06
N GLU A 115 18.19 6.49 7.13
CA GLU A 115 19.35 5.61 7.34
C GLU A 115 19.44 4.52 6.27
N ASN A 116 18.29 4.02 5.81
CA ASN A 116 18.24 3.06 4.71
C ASN A 116 18.68 3.68 3.37
N THR A 117 18.42 4.98 3.16
CA THR A 117 18.68 5.65 1.87
C THR A 117 20.13 6.08 1.68
N ARG A 118 20.92 6.14 2.75
CA ARG A 118 22.32 6.60 2.73
C ARG A 118 23.17 5.95 1.64
N GLY A 119 23.95 6.76 0.91
CA GLY A 119 24.81 6.29 -0.18
C GLY A 119 26.00 5.43 0.27
N ASP A 120 26.41 5.53 1.54
CA ASP A 120 27.47 4.71 2.14
C ASP A 120 26.95 3.40 2.78
N ASN A 121 25.62 3.25 2.92
CA ASN A 121 25.01 2.07 3.51
C ASN A 121 25.05 0.89 2.52
N ARG A 122 25.93 -0.08 2.81
CA ARG A 122 26.14 -1.33 2.05
C ARG A 122 25.36 -2.53 2.57
N ASP A 123 24.82 -2.41 3.78
CA ASP A 123 24.11 -3.49 4.48
C ASP A 123 22.65 -3.54 4.00
N VAL A 124 22.03 -2.39 3.74
CA VAL A 124 20.63 -2.27 3.33
C VAL A 124 20.54 -1.67 1.94
N LEU A 125 19.91 -2.40 1.02
CA LEU A 125 19.71 -2.03 -0.38
C LEU A 125 18.21 -1.84 -0.63
N VAL A 126 17.77 -0.59 -0.76
CA VAL A 126 16.36 -0.28 -1.03
C VAL A 126 16.18 -0.14 -2.53
N LEU A 127 15.39 -1.04 -3.13
CA LEU A 127 15.15 -1.05 -4.57
C LEU A 127 14.02 -0.09 -4.90
N ARG A 128 14.31 0.90 -5.74
CA ARG A 128 13.39 1.97 -6.10
C ARG A 128 13.41 2.21 -7.61
N ASP A 129 12.26 2.52 -8.19
CA ASP A 129 12.16 2.96 -9.58
C ASP A 129 12.26 4.49 -9.64
N GLU A 130 13.17 5.02 -10.45
CA GLU A 130 13.34 6.46 -10.68
C GLU A 130 12.05 7.14 -11.19
N ARG A 131 11.17 6.35 -11.82
CA ARG A 131 9.86 6.81 -12.33
C ARG A 131 8.87 7.18 -11.22
N GLU A 132 9.18 6.91 -9.96
CA GLU A 132 8.43 7.42 -8.80
C GLU A 132 8.58 8.95 -8.61
N GLY A 133 9.44 9.59 -9.40
CA GLY A 133 9.72 11.03 -9.32
C GLY A 133 10.98 11.34 -8.52
N GLU A 134 11.48 12.58 -8.66
CA GLU A 134 12.61 13.07 -7.87
C GLU A 134 12.14 13.34 -6.44
N GLU A 135 12.45 12.40 -5.54
CA GLU A 135 12.31 12.60 -4.10
C GLU A 135 13.66 13.07 -3.55
N THR A 136 13.69 14.27 -2.99
CA THR A 136 14.88 14.79 -2.31
C THR A 136 14.95 14.19 -0.92
N PHE A 137 16.02 13.44 -0.64
CA PHE A 137 16.30 12.87 0.68
C PHE A 137 17.21 13.83 1.45
N PRO A 138 16.75 14.40 2.58
CA PRO A 138 17.60 15.15 3.48
C PRO A 138 18.74 14.28 4.03
N GLU A 139 19.86 14.91 4.42
CA GLU A 139 20.93 14.19 5.09
C GLU A 139 20.45 13.64 6.46
N PRO A 140 20.73 12.35 6.75
CA PRO A 140 20.44 11.78 8.06
C PRO A 140 21.22 12.47 9.18
N ASP A 141 20.83 12.24 10.42
CA ASP A 141 21.60 12.74 11.56
C ASP A 141 22.94 11.99 11.65
N SER A 142 24.04 12.75 11.69
CA SER A 142 25.36 12.16 11.90
C SER A 142 25.81 12.42 13.32
N GLU A 143 26.17 11.38 14.07
CA GLU A 143 26.69 11.48 15.44
C GLU A 143 27.91 12.42 15.55
N SER A 144 28.66 12.62 14.45
CA SER A 144 29.76 13.59 14.38
C SER A 144 29.34 15.06 14.52
N ASP A 145 28.04 15.35 14.42
CA ASP A 145 27.49 16.68 14.67
C ASP A 145 27.09 16.90 16.14
N ASP A 146 27.03 15.87 16.98
CA ASP A 146 26.63 15.98 18.39
C ASP A 146 27.78 16.36 19.33
N ASP A 147 29.03 16.17 18.91
CA ASP A 147 30.25 16.34 19.72
C ASP A 147 30.66 17.82 19.97
N ASP A 148 29.79 18.79 19.63
CA ASP A 148 30.07 20.25 19.74
C ASP A 148 29.10 20.96 20.72
N SER A 149 28.36 20.22 21.57
CA SER A 149 27.31 20.78 22.44
C SER A 149 27.80 21.56 23.67
N ASP A 150 29.10 21.67 23.93
CA ASP A 150 29.62 22.26 25.19
C ASP A 150 30.37 23.60 25.03
N ALA A 151 30.23 24.30 23.91
CA ALA A 151 30.75 25.66 23.76
C ALA A 151 29.70 26.73 24.09
N ASP A 152 29.11 26.66 25.29
CA ASP A 152 28.48 27.84 25.93
C ASP A 152 29.61 28.82 26.34
N SER A 153 30.15 29.54 25.36
CA SER A 153 30.95 30.75 25.62
C SER A 153 30.04 31.95 25.45
N ASP A 154 29.55 32.42 26.58
CA ASP A 154 29.04 33.77 26.88
C ASP A 154 29.51 34.84 25.86
N ASP A 155 28.68 35.12 24.85
CA ASP A 155 28.96 36.16 23.87
C ASP A 155 28.42 37.49 24.41
N SER A 156 29.30 38.20 25.11
CA SER A 156 29.08 39.60 25.45
C SER A 156 29.28 40.45 24.20
N ASP A 157 28.21 41.15 23.81
CA ASP A 157 28.16 42.08 22.70
C ASP A 157 29.40 43.01 22.65
N ALA A 158 30.22 42.83 21.62
CA ALA A 158 31.21 43.82 21.22
C ALA A 158 31.01 44.16 19.74
N ASP A 159 30.14 45.16 19.53
CA ASP A 159 30.03 45.91 18.28
C ASP A 159 31.42 46.30 17.77
N SER A 160 31.78 45.82 16.59
CA SER A 160 32.82 46.46 15.78
C SER A 160 32.27 46.70 14.38
N GLU A 161 31.64 47.87 14.24
CA GLU A 161 31.40 48.50 12.96
C GLU A 161 32.72 48.58 12.19
N LYS A 162 32.79 47.93 11.03
CA LYS A 162 33.79 48.28 10.01
C LYS A 162 33.07 48.78 8.78
N GLU A 163 33.10 50.10 8.67
CA GLU A 163 32.62 50.86 7.56
C GLU A 163 33.21 50.40 6.23
N ASN A 164 32.30 50.40 5.27
CA ASN A 164 32.47 50.12 3.87
C ASN A 164 33.21 51.28 3.22
N VAL A 165 34.43 51.07 2.70
CA VAL A 165 35.08 52.05 1.81
C VAL A 165 35.23 51.45 0.43
N SER A 166 34.28 51.82 -0.43
CA SER A 166 34.43 51.71 -1.87
C SER A 166 35.38 52.80 -2.38
N SER A 167 36.40 52.42 -3.14
CA SER A 167 36.92 53.26 -4.21
C SER A 167 37.48 52.38 -5.32
N ARG A 168 36.88 52.56 -6.50
CA ARG A 168 37.39 52.13 -7.80
C ARG A 168 38.50 53.11 -8.18
N GLU A 169 39.57 52.62 -8.82
CA GLU A 169 40.01 53.09 -10.15
C GLU A 169 41.21 52.25 -10.64
N ASN A 170 41.24 52.08 -11.96
CA ASN A 170 42.21 51.33 -12.74
C ASN A 170 43.56 52.08 -12.81
N ASP A 171 44.64 51.35 -13.06
CA ASP A 171 45.62 51.75 -14.08
C ASP A 171 46.40 50.51 -14.57
N ASP A 172 46.57 50.49 -15.89
CA ASP A 172 47.34 49.53 -16.69
C ASP A 172 48.86 49.75 -16.55
N ASP A 173 49.61 48.67 -16.76
CA ASP A 173 50.82 48.55 -17.60
C ASP A 173 52.02 47.76 -17.01
N ASP A 174 52.50 46.89 -17.90
CA ASP A 174 53.85 46.37 -18.15
C ASP A 174 54.38 45.03 -17.60
N ASP A 175 54.84 44.26 -18.59
CA ASP A 175 55.53 42.96 -18.65
C ASP A 175 56.91 42.94 -17.94
N GLU A 176 57.20 41.89 -17.17
CA GLU A 176 58.18 40.82 -17.50
C GLU A 176 58.43 39.86 -16.31
N PRO A 177 58.94 38.62 -16.55
CA PRO A 177 58.86 37.52 -15.60
C PRO A 177 60.11 37.38 -14.74
N THR A 178 59.96 37.08 -13.44
CA THR A 178 61.05 36.46 -12.66
C THR A 178 60.56 35.72 -11.40
N GLU A 179 60.88 34.43 -11.40
CA GLU A 179 61.24 33.57 -10.28
C GLU A 179 60.18 32.89 -9.37
N PRO A 180 60.49 31.66 -8.90
CA PRO A 180 59.54 30.72 -8.33
C PRO A 180 59.54 30.74 -6.80
N GLY A 181 58.37 30.57 -6.20
CA GLY A 181 58.26 30.14 -4.81
C GLY A 181 57.51 31.10 -3.91
N LYS A 182 56.21 30.84 -3.77
CA LYS A 182 55.48 30.87 -2.50
C LYS A 182 54.20 30.08 -2.69
N ARG A 183 54.21 28.85 -2.20
CA ARG A 183 53.00 28.03 -2.02
C ARG A 183 52.01 28.88 -1.22
N LYS A 184 50.95 29.36 -1.88
CA LYS A 184 49.78 29.92 -1.20
C LYS A 184 49.19 28.78 -0.38
N SER A 185 49.45 28.82 0.92
CA SER A 185 48.76 27.99 1.91
C SER A 185 47.27 28.18 1.69
N ALA A 186 46.57 27.13 1.25
CA ALA A 186 45.12 27.11 1.20
C ALA A 186 44.62 27.37 2.63
N LYS A 187 44.11 28.58 2.88
CA LYS A 187 43.39 28.88 4.12
C LYS A 187 42.17 27.97 4.12
N SER A 188 42.21 26.92 4.94
CA SER A 188 41.02 26.17 5.31
C SER A 188 40.07 27.19 5.95
N TYR A 189 39.01 27.57 5.22
CA TYR A 189 37.93 28.36 5.78
C TYR A 189 37.20 27.46 6.78
N THR A 190 37.64 27.48 8.05
CA THR A 190 36.88 26.88 9.14
C THR A 190 35.59 27.69 9.29
N GLU A 191 34.48 27.06 8.94
CA GLU A 191 33.13 27.61 9.03
C GLU A 191 32.84 28.17 10.42
N SER A 192 32.17 29.33 10.49
CA SER A 192 31.89 29.97 11.78
C SER A 192 30.90 29.11 12.61
N PRO A 193 31.00 29.10 13.96
CA PRO A 193 30.07 28.37 14.81
C PRO A 193 28.59 28.71 14.55
N ARG A 194 28.30 29.99 14.25
CA ARG A 194 26.95 30.45 13.87
C ARG A 194 26.48 29.86 12.54
N ALA A 195 27.34 29.81 11.53
CA ALA A 195 27.00 29.20 10.24
C ALA A 195 26.77 27.68 10.37
N LYS A 196 27.59 26.99 11.17
CA LYS A 196 27.38 25.57 11.52
C LYS A 196 26.02 25.34 12.20
N ARG A 197 25.68 26.13 13.21
CA ARG A 197 24.39 26.04 13.92
C ARG A 197 23.21 26.30 13.00
N GLN A 198 23.29 27.31 12.14
CA GLN A 198 22.26 27.60 11.13
C GLN A 198 22.10 26.45 10.14
N ARG A 199 23.19 25.86 9.66
CA ARG A 199 23.14 24.68 8.77
C ARG A 199 22.51 23.48 9.46
N ARG A 200 22.85 23.19 10.72
CA ARG A 200 22.23 22.11 11.51
C ARG A 200 20.73 22.32 11.67
N GLN A 201 20.32 23.54 12.01
CA GLN A 201 18.91 23.89 12.11
C GLN A 201 18.18 23.73 10.77
N GLN A 202 18.81 24.14 9.66
CA GLN A 202 18.26 23.97 8.31
C GLN A 202 18.08 22.48 7.96
N LYS A 203 19.09 21.64 8.18
CA LYS A 203 18.99 20.19 7.96
C LYS A 203 17.89 19.55 8.80
N GLN A 204 17.78 19.93 10.08
CA GLN A 204 16.71 19.44 10.95
C GLN A 204 15.32 19.85 10.44
N LEU A 205 15.17 21.08 9.94
CA LEU A 205 13.92 21.54 9.33
C LEU A 205 13.58 20.75 8.07
N GLU A 206 14.57 20.43 7.22
CA GLU A 206 14.38 19.61 6.02
C GLU A 206 13.93 18.18 6.35
N ARG A 207 14.54 17.56 7.39
CA ARG A 207 14.11 16.23 7.88
C ARG A 207 12.69 16.23 8.42
N VAL A 208 12.35 17.23 9.24
CA VAL A 208 11.00 17.39 9.77
C VAL A 208 10.01 17.59 8.63
N ALA A 209 10.35 18.42 7.64
CA ALA A 209 9.51 18.65 6.46
C ALA A 209 9.27 17.34 5.68
N TYR A 210 10.32 16.56 5.41
CA TYR A 210 10.24 15.28 4.71
C TYR A 210 9.28 14.29 5.37
N TYR A 211 9.42 14.05 6.68
CA TYR A 211 8.51 13.13 7.39
C TYR A 211 7.12 13.73 7.67
N SER A 212 6.97 15.05 7.61
CA SER A 212 5.68 15.71 7.82
C SER A 212 4.71 15.57 6.64
N ARG A 213 5.17 15.12 5.47
CA ARG A 213 4.35 14.87 4.28
C ARG A 213 3.25 13.81 4.50
N GLY A 214 3.39 12.99 5.53
CA GLY A 214 2.47 11.86 5.79
C GLY A 214 2.82 10.63 4.95
N SER A 215 2.14 9.51 5.23
CA SER A 215 2.43 8.25 4.55
C SER A 215 1.77 8.17 3.18
N PHE A 216 2.50 7.64 2.20
CA PHE A 216 2.02 7.42 0.84
C PHE A 216 2.65 6.14 0.26
N TYR A 217 2.39 5.86 -1.01
CA TYR A 217 2.93 4.68 -1.68
C TYR A 217 3.71 5.04 -2.94
N GLY A 218 4.86 4.38 -3.12
CA GLY A 218 5.61 4.31 -4.37
C GLY A 218 5.12 3.15 -5.26
N ARG A 219 5.99 2.72 -6.19
CA ARG A 219 5.69 1.64 -7.15
C ARG A 219 5.44 0.33 -6.42
N ALA A 220 4.49 -0.47 -6.91
CA ALA A 220 4.20 -1.80 -6.37
C ALA A 220 5.45 -2.69 -6.36
N ALA A 221 5.69 -3.43 -5.27
CA ALA A 221 6.84 -4.31 -5.12
C ALA A 221 6.87 -5.40 -6.19
N GLY A 222 5.70 -5.91 -6.62
CA GLY A 222 5.61 -6.90 -7.68
C GLY A 222 5.94 -6.37 -9.07
N LEU A 223 5.77 -5.06 -9.32
CA LEU A 223 6.25 -4.42 -10.55
C LEU A 223 7.77 -4.32 -10.54
N VAL A 224 8.37 -3.86 -9.44
CA VAL A 224 9.83 -3.82 -9.28
C VAL A 224 10.44 -5.22 -9.44
N MET A 225 9.80 -6.24 -8.85
CA MET A 225 10.24 -7.62 -8.99
C MET A 225 10.10 -8.16 -10.42
N TYR A 226 9.07 -7.71 -11.16
CA TYR A 226 8.92 -8.04 -12.57
C TYR A 226 9.95 -7.35 -13.45
N ASP A 227 10.27 -6.09 -13.18
CA ASP A 227 11.35 -5.37 -13.87
C ASP A 227 12.70 -6.11 -13.69
N ILE A 228 13.00 -6.59 -12.48
CA ILE A 228 14.16 -7.49 -12.24
C ILE A 228 14.05 -8.77 -13.04
N ALA A 229 12.88 -9.41 -13.06
CA ALA A 229 12.68 -10.64 -13.82
C ALA A 229 12.91 -10.41 -15.32
N HIS A 230 12.48 -9.28 -15.86
CA HIS A 230 12.69 -8.90 -17.25
C HIS A 230 14.18 -8.67 -17.54
N ASP A 231 14.88 -7.89 -16.72
CA ASP A 231 16.31 -7.60 -16.88
C ASP A 231 17.19 -8.85 -16.71
N ALA A 232 16.72 -9.83 -15.93
CA ALA A 232 17.35 -11.14 -15.75
C ALA A 232 16.93 -12.18 -16.81
N HIS A 233 16.12 -11.82 -17.82
CA HIS A 233 15.56 -12.71 -18.84
C HIS A 233 14.77 -13.91 -18.26
N LYS A 234 14.01 -13.64 -17.19
CA LYS A 234 13.17 -14.58 -16.45
C LYS A 234 11.68 -14.22 -16.52
N ASP A 235 11.32 -13.18 -17.26
CA ASP A 235 9.95 -12.77 -17.51
C ASP A 235 9.13 -13.81 -18.30
N SER A 236 9.78 -14.69 -19.07
CA SER A 236 9.13 -15.80 -19.78
C SER A 236 8.83 -17.04 -18.92
N LEU A 237 9.25 -17.06 -17.65
CA LEU A 237 9.04 -18.19 -16.75
C LEU A 237 7.56 -18.56 -16.62
N GLU A 238 7.30 -19.86 -16.58
CA GLU A 238 5.96 -20.45 -16.49
C GLU A 238 4.94 -19.86 -17.51
N LYS A 239 5.38 -19.57 -18.74
CA LYS A 239 4.61 -18.94 -19.82
C LYS A 239 4.18 -17.51 -19.48
N HIS A 240 5.15 -16.65 -19.20
CA HIS A 240 4.93 -15.24 -18.88
C HIS A 240 4.07 -15.00 -17.64
N PHE A 241 4.07 -15.95 -16.70
CA PHE A 241 3.31 -15.82 -15.47
C PHE A 241 3.76 -14.63 -14.58
N PRO A 242 5.06 -14.25 -14.53
CA PRO A 242 5.49 -13.03 -13.84
C PRO A 242 4.77 -11.76 -14.31
N LEU A 243 4.49 -11.64 -15.62
CA LEU A 243 3.76 -10.48 -16.16
C LEU A 243 2.33 -10.41 -15.62
N TRP A 244 1.65 -11.57 -15.52
CA TRP A 244 0.32 -11.62 -14.91
C TRP A 244 0.34 -11.21 -13.43
N LEU A 245 1.36 -11.62 -12.67
CA LEU A 245 1.50 -11.22 -11.27
C LEU A 245 1.79 -9.72 -11.13
N ALA A 246 2.61 -9.14 -12.01
CA ALA A 246 2.82 -7.68 -12.07
C ALA A 246 1.51 -6.90 -12.35
N ILE A 247 0.68 -7.41 -13.26
CA ILE A 247 -0.65 -6.87 -13.54
C ILE A 247 -1.54 -6.89 -12.27
N VAL A 248 -1.53 -8.00 -11.54
CA VAL A 248 -2.32 -8.14 -10.29
C VAL A 248 -1.78 -7.19 -9.22
N SER A 249 -0.45 -7.05 -9.06
CA SER A 249 0.20 -6.08 -8.16
C SER A 249 -0.18 -4.63 -8.45
N LEU A 250 -0.12 -4.19 -9.71
CA LEU A 250 -0.55 -2.85 -10.10
C LEU A 250 -2.04 -2.63 -9.78
N THR A 251 -2.86 -3.65 -10.05
CA THR A 251 -4.30 -3.59 -9.80
C THR A 251 -4.62 -3.57 -8.29
N ASP A 252 -3.82 -4.22 -7.45
CA ASP A 252 -3.95 -4.18 -5.99
C ASP A 252 -3.85 -2.76 -5.44
N GLN A 253 -2.81 -2.02 -5.83
CA GLN A 253 -2.64 -0.63 -5.40
C GLN A 253 -3.81 0.25 -5.87
N TYR A 254 -4.32 0.04 -7.08
CA TYR A 254 -5.45 0.81 -7.59
C TYR A 254 -6.79 0.48 -6.91
N VAL A 255 -7.12 -0.79 -6.75
CA VAL A 255 -8.36 -1.25 -6.11
C VAL A 255 -8.43 -0.80 -4.65
N HIS A 256 -7.29 -0.78 -3.95
CA HIS A 256 -7.19 -0.31 -2.57
C HIS A 256 -6.90 1.20 -2.42
N GLN A 257 -7.03 1.98 -3.50
CA GLN A 257 -6.86 3.44 -3.51
C GLN A 257 -5.50 3.93 -2.99
N ARG A 258 -4.44 3.14 -3.21
CA ARG A 258 -3.04 3.51 -2.95
C ARG A 258 -2.40 4.26 -4.11
N LEU A 259 -3.02 4.18 -5.29
CA LEU A 259 -2.54 4.75 -6.55
C LEU A 259 -3.62 5.62 -7.19
N SER A 260 -3.24 6.75 -7.78
CA SER A 260 -4.15 7.61 -8.55
C SER A 260 -4.60 6.94 -9.84
N HIS A 261 -5.70 7.44 -10.44
CA HIS A 261 -6.20 6.88 -11.69
C HIS A 261 -5.24 7.13 -12.86
N GLU A 262 -4.59 8.29 -12.86
CA GLU A 262 -3.61 8.69 -13.87
C GLU A 262 -2.37 7.80 -13.82
N ALA A 263 -1.82 7.57 -12.62
CA ALA A 263 -0.66 6.71 -12.43
C ALA A 263 -0.98 5.24 -12.73
N TYR A 264 -2.19 4.78 -12.34
CA TYR A 264 -2.66 3.45 -12.74
C TYR A 264 -2.74 3.31 -14.26
N THR A 265 -3.31 4.29 -14.95
CA THR A 265 -3.44 4.27 -16.42
C THR A 265 -2.07 4.23 -17.08
N ALA A 266 -1.10 5.00 -16.59
CA ALA A 266 0.28 4.96 -17.08
C ALA A 266 0.90 3.55 -16.93
N GLY A 267 0.76 2.93 -15.74
CA GLY A 267 1.23 1.56 -15.50
C GLY A 267 0.52 0.51 -16.37
N VAL A 268 -0.78 0.68 -16.63
CA VAL A 268 -1.54 -0.20 -17.51
C VAL A 268 -1.03 -0.11 -18.95
N MET A 269 -0.71 1.09 -19.46
CA MET A 269 -0.18 1.25 -20.81
C MET A 269 1.21 0.61 -20.97
N GLU A 270 2.06 0.68 -19.92
CA GLU A 270 3.34 -0.02 -19.87
C GLU A 270 3.14 -1.54 -19.99
N LEU A 271 2.29 -2.12 -19.15
CA LEU A 271 2.04 -3.57 -19.15
C LEU A 271 1.28 -4.02 -20.41
N ALA A 272 0.40 -3.20 -20.98
CA ALA A 272 -0.31 -3.50 -22.22
C ALA A 272 0.64 -3.65 -23.41
N THR A 273 1.71 -2.85 -23.43
CA THR A 273 2.79 -2.99 -24.42
C THR A 273 3.46 -4.36 -24.27
N GLN A 274 3.77 -4.78 -23.04
CA GLN A 274 4.36 -6.10 -22.78
C GLN A 274 3.43 -7.25 -23.15
N VAL A 275 2.14 -7.14 -22.84
CA VAL A 275 1.12 -8.14 -23.21
C VAL A 275 0.98 -8.25 -24.74
N SER A 276 1.01 -7.13 -25.45
CA SER A 276 0.90 -7.11 -26.92
C SER A 276 2.13 -7.73 -27.60
N ASN A 277 3.29 -7.67 -26.94
CA ASN A 277 4.53 -8.29 -27.42
C ASN A 277 4.61 -9.80 -27.13
N LEU A 278 3.65 -10.39 -26.41
CA LEU A 278 3.67 -11.81 -26.11
C LEU A 278 3.52 -12.66 -27.39
N PRO A 279 4.19 -13.83 -27.44
CA PRO A 279 3.91 -14.83 -28.46
C PRO A 279 2.40 -15.20 -28.42
N ASP A 280 1.76 -15.28 -29.58
CA ASP A 280 0.34 -15.62 -29.72
C ASP A 280 -0.66 -14.61 -29.10
N ALA A 281 -0.27 -13.37 -28.80
CA ALA A 281 -1.17 -12.32 -28.29
C ALA A 281 -2.42 -12.15 -29.17
N ASP A 282 -2.24 -12.16 -30.49
CA ASP A 282 -3.30 -12.03 -31.51
C ASP A 282 -3.85 -13.37 -32.03
N ALA A 283 -3.41 -14.50 -31.45
CA ALA A 283 -3.83 -15.79 -31.96
C ALA A 283 -5.38 -15.94 -31.87
N PRO A 284 -6.05 -16.40 -32.94
CA PRO A 284 -7.49 -16.54 -32.93
C PRO A 284 -7.90 -17.60 -31.90
N ASN A 285 -8.90 -17.25 -31.08
CA ASN A 285 -9.50 -18.17 -30.09
C ASN A 285 -10.30 -19.31 -30.74
N VAL A 286 -10.44 -19.28 -32.06
CA VAL A 286 -11.26 -20.20 -32.84
C VAL A 286 -10.40 -20.76 -33.96
N ARG A 287 -10.32 -22.08 -34.03
CA ARG A 287 -9.63 -22.83 -35.09
C ARG A 287 -10.67 -23.55 -35.94
N VAL A 288 -10.59 -23.37 -37.24
CA VAL A 288 -11.38 -24.15 -38.20
C VAL A 288 -10.58 -25.41 -38.51
N LEU A 289 -11.11 -26.56 -38.14
CA LEU A 289 -10.53 -27.86 -38.48
C LEU A 289 -10.91 -28.25 -39.92
N ASP A 290 -10.20 -29.25 -40.46
CA ASP A 290 -10.60 -29.90 -41.71
C ASP A 290 -12.06 -30.39 -41.56
N GLU A 291 -12.88 -30.19 -42.62
CA GLU A 291 -14.35 -30.29 -42.65
C GLU A 291 -15.15 -29.06 -42.17
N GLY A 292 -14.51 -27.91 -41.91
CA GLY A 292 -15.23 -26.67 -41.57
C GLY A 292 -15.80 -26.65 -40.14
N LYS A 293 -15.40 -27.60 -39.28
CA LYS A 293 -15.75 -27.61 -37.87
C LYS A 293 -14.99 -26.53 -37.12
N VAL A 294 -15.73 -25.59 -36.56
CA VAL A 294 -15.22 -24.47 -35.79
C VAL A 294 -15.05 -24.92 -34.34
N VAL A 295 -13.81 -25.00 -33.86
CA VAL A 295 -13.49 -25.42 -32.48
C VAL A 295 -12.79 -24.29 -31.74
N ARG A 296 -13.17 -24.06 -30.49
CA ARG A 296 -12.48 -23.09 -29.64
C ARG A 296 -11.12 -23.65 -29.22
N ALA A 297 -10.05 -22.89 -29.48
CA ALA A 297 -8.71 -23.25 -29.07
C ALA A 297 -8.62 -23.30 -27.53
N PHE A 298 -7.81 -24.21 -27.01
CA PHE A 298 -7.46 -24.23 -25.60
C PHE A 298 -6.59 -23.00 -25.30
N GLU A 299 -7.11 -22.07 -24.51
CA GLU A 299 -6.39 -20.89 -24.02
C GLU A 299 -5.45 -21.37 -22.91
N ASP A 300 -4.13 -21.26 -23.05
CA ASP A 300 -3.20 -21.64 -21.97
C ASP A 300 -2.49 -20.42 -21.41
N ARG A 301 -2.92 -19.98 -20.21
CA ARG A 301 -2.37 -18.81 -19.50
C ARG A 301 -2.36 -17.55 -20.37
N ARG A 302 -3.39 -17.36 -21.19
CA ARG A 302 -3.51 -16.21 -22.09
C ARG A 302 -3.95 -14.98 -21.29
N VAL A 303 -3.17 -13.91 -21.41
CA VAL A 303 -3.48 -12.58 -20.88
C VAL A 303 -4.04 -11.71 -22.01
N GLN A 304 -5.07 -10.93 -21.75
CA GLN A 304 -5.64 -9.99 -22.70
C GLN A 304 -5.83 -8.62 -22.04
N TYR A 305 -5.55 -7.57 -22.81
CA TYR A 305 -5.82 -6.19 -22.45
C TYR A 305 -7.24 -5.81 -22.92
N SER A 306 -8.07 -5.27 -22.02
CA SER A 306 -9.46 -4.90 -22.35
C SER A 306 -10.01 -3.84 -21.40
N GLU A 307 -11.03 -3.12 -21.85
CA GLU A 307 -11.84 -2.30 -20.96
C GLU A 307 -12.71 -3.17 -20.05
N GLU A 308 -12.75 -2.84 -18.77
CA GLU A 308 -13.59 -3.50 -17.78
C GLU A 308 -14.48 -2.47 -17.08
N PHE A 309 -15.67 -2.91 -16.65
CA PHE A 309 -16.55 -2.07 -15.84
C PHE A 309 -16.02 -1.93 -14.41
N ARG A 310 -16.27 -0.77 -13.79
CA ARG A 310 -16.10 -0.55 -12.35
C ARG A 310 -17.16 -1.28 -11.49
N PHE A 311 -17.57 -2.47 -11.95
CA PHE A 311 -18.49 -3.36 -11.27
C PHE A 311 -17.70 -4.48 -10.58
N SER A 312 -17.62 -4.43 -9.26
CA SER A 312 -16.90 -5.41 -8.45
C SER A 312 -17.39 -6.83 -8.72
N MET A 313 -16.49 -7.71 -9.18
CA MET A 313 -16.75 -9.14 -9.36
C MET A 313 -17.92 -9.45 -10.30
N LEU A 314 -18.14 -8.67 -11.36
CA LEU A 314 -19.29 -8.80 -12.27
C LEU A 314 -19.53 -10.24 -12.76
N ARG A 315 -18.46 -10.98 -13.08
CA ARG A 315 -18.55 -12.37 -13.57
C ARG A 315 -19.01 -13.37 -12.50
N HIS A 316 -18.99 -12.98 -11.24
CA HIS A 316 -19.33 -13.80 -10.08
C HIS A 316 -20.67 -13.43 -9.43
N TRP A 317 -21.31 -12.35 -9.87
CA TRP A 317 -22.60 -11.88 -9.39
C TRP A 317 -23.69 -11.90 -10.48
N SER A 318 -24.91 -11.56 -10.09
CA SER A 318 -25.88 -10.97 -11.00
C SER A 318 -25.45 -9.54 -11.37
N LEU A 319 -25.89 -9.02 -12.53
CA LEU A 319 -25.61 -7.63 -12.91
C LEU A 319 -26.11 -6.65 -11.83
N TYR A 320 -27.32 -6.89 -11.31
CA TYR A 320 -27.92 -6.07 -10.27
C TYR A 320 -27.09 -6.07 -8.98
N ASP A 321 -26.65 -7.24 -8.54
CA ASP A 321 -25.86 -7.32 -7.32
C ASP A 321 -24.45 -6.74 -7.49
N ALA A 322 -23.81 -6.97 -8.64
CA ALA A 322 -22.52 -6.36 -8.95
C ALA A 322 -22.61 -4.83 -8.86
N MET A 323 -23.62 -4.22 -9.49
CA MET A 323 -23.83 -2.76 -9.45
C MET A 323 -24.13 -2.26 -8.03
N THR A 324 -25.01 -2.94 -7.28
CA THR A 324 -25.38 -2.48 -5.93
C THR A 324 -24.26 -2.62 -4.91
N HIS A 325 -23.34 -3.56 -5.11
CA HIS A 325 -22.21 -3.81 -4.19
C HIS A 325 -20.90 -3.16 -4.64
N SER A 326 -20.90 -2.41 -5.73
CA SER A 326 -19.71 -1.70 -6.22
C SER A 326 -19.58 -0.33 -5.55
N PRO A 327 -18.45 0.00 -4.90
CA PRO A 327 -18.26 1.30 -4.24
C PRO A 327 -18.51 2.48 -5.17
N TYR A 328 -18.03 2.41 -6.42
CA TYR A 328 -18.22 3.45 -7.43
C TYR A 328 -19.71 3.76 -7.69
N VAL A 329 -20.51 2.73 -7.99
CA VAL A 329 -21.94 2.88 -8.26
C VAL A 329 -22.71 3.27 -7.00
N ALA A 330 -22.38 2.64 -5.88
CA ALA A 330 -23.04 2.87 -4.61
C ALA A 330 -22.91 4.33 -4.15
N THR A 331 -21.71 4.91 -4.25
CA THR A 331 -21.44 6.30 -3.84
C THR A 331 -22.11 7.34 -4.73
N ARG A 332 -22.09 7.14 -6.06
CA ARG A 332 -22.68 8.06 -7.04
C ARG A 332 -24.20 8.04 -7.01
N LEU A 333 -24.81 6.85 -7.00
CA LEU A 333 -26.28 6.70 -6.96
C LEU A 333 -26.85 6.73 -5.55
N GLN A 334 -26.03 6.63 -4.50
CA GLN A 334 -26.46 6.50 -3.11
C GLN A 334 -27.41 5.31 -2.91
N THR A 335 -27.01 4.11 -3.36
CA THR A 335 -27.84 2.89 -3.38
C THR A 335 -28.23 2.35 -1.99
N TRP A 336 -27.66 2.91 -0.93
CA TRP A 336 -28.12 2.70 0.45
C TRP A 336 -29.45 3.41 0.76
N ARG A 337 -29.92 4.31 -0.09
CA ARG A 337 -31.22 4.99 -0.01
C ARG A 337 -32.20 4.43 -1.04
N GLU A 338 -33.49 4.53 -0.74
CA GLU A 338 -34.57 4.10 -1.65
C GLU A 338 -34.53 4.86 -2.98
N HIS A 339 -34.32 6.18 -2.94
CA HIS A 339 -34.21 6.98 -4.16
C HIS A 339 -33.04 6.53 -5.06
N GLY A 340 -31.90 6.18 -4.48
CA GLY A 340 -30.75 5.66 -5.22
C GLY A 340 -31.03 4.32 -5.88
N ARG A 341 -31.73 3.43 -5.18
CA ARG A 341 -32.20 2.14 -5.75
C ARG A 341 -33.20 2.35 -6.89
N ALA A 342 -34.12 3.30 -6.75
CA ALA A 342 -35.06 3.66 -7.81
C ALA A 342 -34.34 4.22 -9.03
N SER A 343 -33.30 5.05 -8.84
CA SER A 343 -32.45 5.55 -9.94
C SER A 343 -31.72 4.41 -10.66
N LEU A 344 -31.18 3.42 -9.93
CA LEU A 344 -30.59 2.22 -10.52
C LEU A 344 -31.60 1.41 -11.32
N HIS A 345 -32.83 1.21 -10.80
CA HIS A 345 -33.88 0.52 -11.55
C HIS A 345 -34.29 1.28 -12.82
N SER A 346 -34.37 2.61 -12.74
CA SER A 346 -34.62 3.47 -13.90
C SER A 346 -33.51 3.34 -14.95
N LEU A 347 -32.24 3.28 -14.53
CA LEU A 347 -31.11 3.05 -15.44
C LEU A 347 -31.27 1.70 -16.15
N LEU A 348 -31.48 0.61 -15.40
CA LEU A 348 -31.68 -0.73 -15.99
C LEU A 348 -32.87 -0.78 -16.98
N ALA A 349 -33.93 -0.02 -16.70
CA ALA A 349 -35.06 0.14 -17.62
C ALA A 349 -34.66 0.89 -18.90
N HIS A 350 -33.88 1.97 -18.81
CA HIS A 350 -33.35 2.69 -19.97
C HIS A 350 -32.42 1.84 -20.84
N LEU A 351 -31.68 0.89 -20.24
CA LEU A 351 -30.87 -0.08 -20.99
C LEU A 351 -31.73 -1.10 -21.76
N GLY A 352 -33.04 -1.18 -21.47
CA GLY A 352 -33.93 -2.18 -22.07
C GLY A 352 -33.61 -3.60 -21.61
N LEU A 353 -33.15 -3.76 -20.36
CA LEU A 353 -32.85 -5.06 -19.75
C LEU A 353 -33.97 -5.47 -18.78
N PRO A 354 -34.60 -6.64 -18.97
CA PRO A 354 -35.58 -7.15 -18.02
C PRO A 354 -34.96 -7.33 -16.63
N LEU A 355 -35.69 -6.96 -15.57
CA LEU A 355 -35.18 -7.05 -14.20
C LEU A 355 -34.78 -8.48 -13.82
N ASP A 356 -35.54 -9.48 -14.29
CA ASP A 356 -35.21 -10.90 -14.06
C ASP A 356 -33.89 -11.29 -14.73
N ALA A 357 -33.60 -10.75 -15.91
CA ALA A 357 -32.33 -10.94 -16.60
C ALA A 357 -31.17 -10.25 -15.88
N CYS A 358 -31.41 -9.15 -15.17
CA CYS A 358 -30.41 -8.48 -14.34
C CYS A 358 -30.14 -9.19 -13.00
N LYS A 359 -31.08 -10.03 -12.54
CA LYS A 359 -31.01 -10.76 -11.26
C LYS A 359 -30.48 -12.19 -11.39
N GLN A 360 -30.44 -12.76 -12.59
CA GLN A 360 -29.72 -14.02 -12.84
C GLN A 360 -28.20 -13.78 -12.83
N GLN A 361 -27.43 -14.86 -12.67
CA GLN A 361 -25.98 -14.83 -12.78
C GLN A 361 -25.55 -14.21 -14.11
N PHE A 362 -24.58 -13.29 -14.08
CA PHE A 362 -24.12 -12.57 -15.27
C PHE A 362 -23.61 -13.53 -16.36
N THR A 363 -22.90 -14.60 -15.98
CA THR A 363 -22.42 -15.63 -16.92
C THR A 363 -23.54 -16.41 -17.61
N HIS A 364 -24.76 -16.37 -17.09
CA HIS A 364 -25.94 -17.01 -17.69
C HIS A 364 -26.79 -16.03 -18.50
N MET A 365 -26.47 -14.72 -18.50
CA MET A 365 -27.16 -13.75 -19.34
C MET A 365 -26.96 -14.08 -20.82
N SER A 366 -28.01 -13.87 -21.63
CA SER A 366 -27.92 -14.08 -23.08
C SER A 366 -26.89 -13.12 -23.70
N PRO A 367 -26.17 -13.53 -24.76
CA PRO A 367 -25.22 -12.67 -25.46
C PRO A 367 -25.85 -11.35 -25.92
N GLU A 368 -27.11 -11.38 -26.36
CA GLU A 368 -27.85 -10.18 -26.78
C GLU A 368 -28.00 -9.16 -25.64
N HIS A 369 -28.34 -9.60 -24.42
CA HIS A 369 -28.42 -8.71 -23.27
C HIS A 369 -27.05 -8.13 -22.87
N VAL A 370 -25.98 -8.93 -22.99
CA VAL A 370 -24.62 -8.47 -22.70
C VAL A 370 -24.16 -7.43 -23.73
N THR A 371 -24.41 -7.64 -25.03
CA THR A 371 -24.11 -6.65 -26.07
C THR A 371 -24.89 -5.36 -25.83
N ARG A 372 -26.20 -5.47 -25.57
CA ARG A 372 -27.06 -4.33 -25.26
C ARG A 372 -26.59 -3.55 -24.04
N LEU A 373 -26.14 -4.25 -22.99
CA LEU A 373 -25.54 -3.62 -21.81
C LEU A 373 -24.35 -2.74 -22.19
N HIS A 374 -23.39 -3.24 -22.98
CA HIS A 374 -22.22 -2.46 -23.37
C HIS A 374 -22.60 -1.22 -24.19
N GLU A 375 -23.48 -1.36 -25.19
CA GLU A 375 -23.87 -0.27 -26.08
C GLU A 375 -24.71 0.81 -25.39
N LYS A 376 -25.68 0.40 -24.57
CA LYS A 376 -26.65 1.32 -23.95
C LYS A 376 -26.15 1.94 -22.66
N LEU A 377 -25.25 1.27 -21.95
CA LEU A 377 -24.73 1.78 -20.69
C LEU A 377 -23.91 3.05 -20.92
N GLU A 378 -23.07 3.09 -21.95
CA GLU A 378 -22.34 4.32 -22.32
C GLU A 378 -23.28 5.50 -22.65
N GLN A 379 -24.43 5.22 -23.25
CA GLN A 379 -25.39 6.25 -23.66
C GLN A 379 -26.17 6.82 -22.46
N HIS A 380 -26.56 5.98 -21.50
CA HIS A 380 -27.48 6.35 -20.42
C HIS A 380 -26.81 6.55 -19.06
N ALA A 381 -25.60 6.06 -18.84
CA ALA A 381 -24.94 6.20 -17.55
C ALA A 381 -24.64 7.64 -17.12
N PRO A 382 -24.18 8.56 -18.01
CA PRO A 382 -23.92 9.95 -17.63
C PRO A 382 -25.17 10.67 -17.11
N SER A 383 -26.37 10.36 -17.63
CA SER A 383 -27.61 10.97 -17.13
C SER A 383 -27.97 10.55 -15.70
N HIS A 384 -27.33 9.50 -15.18
CA HIS A 384 -27.46 9.04 -13.80
C HIS A 384 -26.22 9.40 -12.95
N GLY A 385 -25.27 10.20 -13.46
CA GLY A 385 -24.06 10.62 -12.75
C GLY A 385 -22.95 9.56 -12.69
N LEU A 386 -22.95 8.64 -13.66
CA LEU A 386 -21.98 7.57 -13.81
C LEU A 386 -21.13 7.81 -15.08
N ASP A 387 -20.19 8.76 -15.00
CA ASP A 387 -19.41 9.20 -16.16
C ASP A 387 -18.23 8.24 -16.47
N ASP A 388 -17.43 7.90 -15.45
CA ASP A 388 -16.22 7.08 -15.59
C ASP A 388 -16.46 5.58 -15.32
N LEU A 389 -17.44 4.95 -16.00
CA LEU A 389 -17.84 3.57 -15.68
C LEU A 389 -16.85 2.49 -16.05
N LYS A 390 -15.99 2.76 -17.02
CA LYS A 390 -15.02 1.81 -17.54
C LYS A 390 -13.61 2.25 -17.19
N PHE A 391 -12.71 1.28 -17.14
CA PHE A 391 -11.29 1.52 -17.03
C PHE A 391 -10.54 0.41 -17.76
N TRP A 392 -9.36 0.74 -18.26
CA TRP A 392 -8.48 -0.22 -18.89
C TRP A 392 -7.92 -1.20 -17.86
N SER A 393 -7.98 -2.50 -18.16
CA SER A 393 -7.56 -3.57 -17.27
C SER A 393 -7.13 -4.79 -18.08
N PHE A 394 -6.95 -5.91 -17.38
CA PHE A 394 -6.48 -7.16 -17.95
C PHE A 394 -7.34 -8.34 -17.51
N SER A 395 -7.49 -9.30 -18.42
CA SER A 395 -8.11 -10.59 -18.16
C SER A 395 -7.12 -11.73 -18.39
N PHE A 396 -7.27 -12.78 -17.61
CA PHE A 396 -6.50 -14.01 -17.69
C PHE A 396 -7.42 -15.17 -18.00
N SER A 397 -6.97 -16.04 -18.90
CA SER A 397 -7.71 -17.22 -19.34
C SER A 397 -6.83 -18.45 -19.38
N HIS A 398 -7.35 -19.55 -18.85
CA HIS A 398 -6.69 -20.85 -18.92
C HIS A 398 -7.73 -21.97 -18.98
N GLY A 399 -7.57 -22.82 -19.99
CA GLY A 399 -8.56 -23.77 -20.44
C GLY A 399 -9.90 -23.12 -20.76
N PHE A 400 -10.97 -23.90 -20.57
CA PHE A 400 -12.34 -23.45 -20.85
C PHE A 400 -13.09 -22.97 -19.60
N LYS A 401 -12.53 -23.22 -18.41
CA LYS A 401 -13.20 -22.99 -17.13
C LYS A 401 -12.74 -21.72 -16.44
N MET A 402 -11.46 -21.35 -16.57
CA MET A 402 -10.90 -20.23 -15.84
C MET A 402 -10.81 -19.01 -16.73
N ARG A 403 -11.60 -17.99 -16.39
CA ARG A 403 -11.53 -16.65 -16.95
C ARG A 403 -11.69 -15.67 -15.80
N LEU A 404 -10.62 -14.94 -15.52
CA LEU A 404 -10.52 -14.03 -14.38
C LEU A 404 -10.11 -12.65 -14.87
N VAL A 405 -10.50 -11.63 -14.13
CA VAL A 405 -10.01 -10.26 -14.33
C VAL A 405 -9.12 -9.89 -13.16
N ALA A 406 -8.12 -9.05 -13.42
CA ALA A 406 -7.15 -8.66 -12.42
C ALA A 406 -7.81 -8.14 -11.13
N SER A 407 -8.85 -7.30 -11.24
CA SER A 407 -9.60 -6.78 -10.08
C SER A 407 -10.31 -7.87 -9.26
N ASP A 408 -10.85 -8.89 -9.94
CA ASP A 408 -11.56 -9.99 -9.29
C ASP A 408 -10.56 -10.88 -8.53
N VAL A 409 -9.37 -11.09 -9.11
CA VAL A 409 -8.26 -11.79 -8.46
C VAL A 409 -7.81 -11.04 -7.21
N VAL A 410 -7.60 -9.72 -7.30
CA VAL A 410 -7.27 -8.89 -6.15
C VAL A 410 -8.31 -9.07 -5.05
N HIS A 411 -9.60 -8.85 -5.35
CA HIS A 411 -10.67 -9.02 -4.37
C HIS A 411 -10.69 -10.41 -3.72
N GLY A 412 -10.51 -11.47 -4.52
CA GLY A 412 -10.46 -12.85 -4.04
C GLY A 412 -9.28 -13.12 -3.11
N VAL A 413 -8.09 -12.64 -3.46
CA VAL A 413 -6.87 -12.82 -2.66
C VAL A 413 -6.92 -11.98 -1.39
N THR A 414 -7.38 -10.73 -1.46
CA THR A 414 -7.60 -9.87 -0.28
C THR A 414 -8.52 -10.54 0.73
N ALA A 415 -9.62 -11.15 0.28
CA ALA A 415 -10.55 -11.83 1.18
C ALA A 415 -9.96 -13.11 1.81
N LEU A 416 -9.03 -13.78 1.14
CA LEU A 416 -8.26 -14.88 1.74
C LEU A 416 -7.30 -14.37 2.81
N LEU A 417 -6.60 -13.26 2.54
CA LEU A 417 -5.68 -12.62 3.50
C LEU A 417 -6.42 -12.14 4.77
N GLU A 418 -7.62 -11.61 4.63
CA GLU A 418 -8.46 -11.18 5.76
C GLU A 418 -8.83 -12.33 6.71
N GLY A 419 -8.73 -13.59 6.27
CA GLY A 419 -8.94 -14.77 7.11
C GLY A 419 -10.37 -14.88 7.64
N VAL A 420 -11.38 -14.54 6.82
CA VAL A 420 -12.80 -14.62 7.21
C VAL A 420 -13.14 -16.07 7.60
N ALA A 421 -13.53 -16.27 8.87
CA ALA A 421 -13.89 -17.59 9.39
C ALA A 421 -15.01 -18.20 8.54
N GLU A 422 -14.80 -19.42 8.04
CA GLU A 422 -15.86 -20.19 7.44
C GLU A 422 -16.89 -20.51 8.52
N GLY A 423 -18.12 -20.03 8.33
CA GLY A 423 -19.24 -20.48 9.15
C GLY A 423 -19.31 -22.00 9.03
N SER A 424 -19.18 -22.69 10.17
CA SER A 424 -19.08 -24.14 10.33
C SER A 424 -20.18 -24.91 9.59
N ASN A 425 -20.01 -25.15 8.28
CA ASN A 425 -20.95 -25.93 7.49
C ASN A 425 -20.39 -26.51 6.17
N ASP A 426 -19.09 -26.46 5.90
CA ASP A 426 -18.51 -27.21 4.77
C ASP A 426 -17.35 -28.10 5.26
N GLY A 427 -17.50 -29.41 5.08
CA GLY A 427 -16.70 -30.47 5.70
C GLY A 427 -15.33 -30.69 5.07
N GLY A 428 -14.49 -29.65 5.05
CA GLY A 428 -13.09 -29.73 4.62
C GLY A 428 -12.12 -29.85 5.79
N ALA A 429 -11.77 -31.07 6.18
CA ALA A 429 -10.76 -31.31 7.21
C ALA A 429 -9.34 -31.01 6.69
N ASN A 430 -8.82 -29.81 6.99
CA ASN A 430 -7.41 -29.58 7.32
C ASN A 430 -7.19 -28.10 7.70
N GLU A 431 -7.50 -27.72 8.93
CA GLU A 431 -7.12 -26.41 9.46
C GLU A 431 -6.14 -26.61 10.62
N GLY A 432 -4.90 -26.18 10.40
CA GLY A 432 -3.93 -25.95 11.46
C GLY A 432 -4.45 -24.87 12.42
N ALA A 433 -3.92 -24.89 13.65
CA ALA A 433 -4.41 -24.21 14.85
C ALA A 433 -4.50 -22.67 14.83
N ASP A 434 -4.44 -22.02 13.67
CA ASP A 434 -4.36 -20.55 13.51
C ASP A 434 -5.66 -19.93 12.94
N ALA A 435 -6.63 -20.75 12.50
CA ALA A 435 -7.91 -20.27 11.93
C ALA A 435 -8.95 -19.82 12.97
N THR A 436 -8.68 -20.00 14.28
CA THR A 436 -9.69 -19.80 15.34
C THR A 436 -9.97 -18.33 15.67
N ASN A 437 -9.17 -17.37 15.20
CA ASN A 437 -9.30 -15.95 15.60
C ASN A 437 -9.66 -14.95 14.49
N GLY A 438 -9.83 -15.36 13.23
CA GLY A 438 -10.41 -14.51 12.17
C GLY A 438 -9.70 -13.17 11.92
N GLY A 439 -8.37 -13.16 11.96
CA GLY A 439 -7.53 -11.95 11.95
C GLY A 439 -6.40 -11.92 10.93
N GLY A 440 -6.45 -12.75 9.88
CA GLY A 440 -5.32 -12.95 8.97
C GLY A 440 -4.15 -13.68 9.65
N GLY A 441 -2.99 -13.73 8.98
CA GLY A 441 -1.78 -14.38 9.48
C GLY A 441 -1.10 -15.29 8.46
N ALA A 442 -0.06 -16.01 8.89
CA ALA A 442 0.78 -16.83 8.01
C ALA A 442 -0.03 -17.91 7.25
N GLY A 443 -1.01 -18.55 7.90
CA GLY A 443 -1.89 -19.53 7.26
C GLY A 443 -2.73 -18.92 6.12
N ALA A 444 -3.31 -17.74 6.36
CA ALA A 444 -4.07 -16.99 5.36
C ALA A 444 -3.18 -16.57 4.17
N PHE A 445 -1.96 -16.12 4.45
CA PHE A 445 -0.97 -15.78 3.44
C PHE A 445 -0.66 -16.96 2.50
N TRP A 446 -0.42 -18.15 3.04
CA TRP A 446 -0.13 -19.31 2.20
C TRP A 446 -1.32 -19.74 1.34
N ARG A 447 -2.55 -19.60 1.85
CA ARG A 447 -3.78 -19.81 1.06
C ARG A 447 -3.90 -18.79 -0.07
N ALA A 448 -3.62 -17.52 0.20
CA ALA A 448 -3.59 -16.44 -0.80
C ALA A 448 -2.55 -16.70 -1.91
N VAL A 449 -1.31 -17.03 -1.53
CA VAL A 449 -0.23 -17.39 -2.47
C VAL A 449 -0.58 -18.63 -3.31
N LYS A 450 -1.25 -19.61 -2.70
CA LYS A 450 -1.74 -20.82 -3.38
C LYS A 450 -2.82 -20.47 -4.41
N ALA A 451 -3.77 -19.60 -4.06
CA ALA A 451 -4.82 -19.16 -4.97
C ALA A 451 -4.27 -18.43 -6.21
N LEU A 452 -3.17 -17.66 -6.05
CA LEU A 452 -2.47 -17.05 -7.18
C LEU A 452 -1.84 -18.07 -8.13
N GLY A 453 -1.56 -19.31 -7.71
CA GLY A 453 -0.92 -20.31 -8.57
C GLY A 453 -1.72 -20.69 -9.82
N MET A 454 -3.01 -20.35 -9.89
CA MET A 454 -3.95 -20.53 -11.01
C MET A 454 -4.16 -21.97 -11.54
N SER A 455 -3.27 -22.91 -11.22
CA SER A 455 -3.46 -24.36 -11.38
C SER A 455 -4.44 -24.94 -10.36
N GLN A 456 -4.69 -24.20 -9.27
CA GLN A 456 -5.57 -24.59 -8.15
C GLN A 456 -6.72 -23.59 -8.03
N TYR A 457 -7.51 -23.51 -9.10
CA TYR A 457 -8.62 -22.56 -9.21
C TYR A 457 -9.65 -22.68 -8.06
N ASP A 458 -9.79 -23.86 -7.45
CA ASP A 458 -10.71 -24.08 -6.34
C ASP A 458 -10.45 -23.13 -5.16
N GLU A 459 -9.19 -22.86 -4.82
CA GLU A 459 -8.82 -21.94 -3.74
C GLU A 459 -9.18 -20.49 -4.12
N MET A 460 -8.97 -20.10 -5.38
CA MET A 460 -9.40 -18.80 -5.89
C MET A 460 -10.93 -18.65 -5.83
N GLN A 461 -11.68 -19.72 -6.13
CA GLN A 461 -13.14 -19.71 -6.00
C GLN A 461 -13.61 -19.54 -4.54
N VAL A 462 -12.89 -20.13 -3.58
CA VAL A 462 -13.13 -19.87 -2.14
C VAL A 462 -12.92 -18.39 -1.83
N GLY A 463 -11.77 -17.84 -2.27
CA GLY A 463 -11.44 -16.42 -2.09
C GLY A 463 -12.50 -15.49 -2.68
N LEU A 464 -12.98 -15.76 -3.89
CA LEU A 464 -14.04 -14.98 -4.53
C LEU A 464 -15.36 -15.05 -3.75
N ARG A 465 -15.75 -16.22 -3.22
CA ARG A 465 -16.94 -16.33 -2.36
C ARG A 465 -16.77 -15.52 -1.07
N HIS A 466 -15.59 -15.51 -0.48
CA HIS A 466 -15.28 -14.70 0.70
C HIS A 466 -15.34 -13.22 0.37
N ALA A 467 -14.77 -12.80 -0.76
CA ALA A 467 -14.82 -11.43 -1.24
C ALA A 467 -16.25 -10.94 -1.44
N MET A 468 -17.14 -11.76 -2.03
CA MET A 468 -18.56 -11.45 -2.16
C MET A 468 -19.23 -11.25 -0.80
N ARG A 469 -18.94 -12.10 0.20
CA ARG A 469 -19.47 -11.98 1.56
C ARG A 469 -18.96 -10.70 2.25
N SER A 470 -17.65 -10.45 2.20
CA SER A 470 -17.04 -9.22 2.74
C SER A 470 -17.61 -7.97 2.09
N GLN A 471 -17.87 -7.99 0.77
CA GLN A 471 -18.46 -6.86 0.06
C GLN A 471 -19.91 -6.58 0.48
N ARG A 472 -20.70 -7.63 0.76
CA ARG A 472 -22.06 -7.48 1.34
C ARG A 472 -22.01 -6.81 2.71
N ALA A 473 -21.12 -7.27 3.59
CA ALA A 473 -20.94 -6.69 4.91
C ALA A 473 -20.52 -5.21 4.81
N LEU A 474 -19.57 -4.89 3.93
CA LEU A 474 -19.09 -3.53 3.68
C LEU A 474 -20.23 -2.60 3.25
N MET A 475 -21.03 -3.01 2.28
CA MET A 475 -22.14 -2.20 1.77
C MET A 475 -23.26 -2.01 2.81
N ARG A 476 -23.53 -3.04 3.63
CA ARG A 476 -24.53 -2.96 4.70
C ARG A 476 -24.09 -2.02 5.82
N GLN A 477 -22.88 -2.19 6.35
CA GLN A 477 -22.35 -1.35 7.43
C GLN A 477 -22.12 0.09 6.97
N GLY A 478 -21.52 0.27 5.80
CA GLY A 478 -21.32 1.61 5.25
C GLY A 478 -22.65 2.30 4.92
N GLY A 479 -23.60 1.57 4.35
CA GLY A 479 -24.95 2.09 4.10
C GLY A 479 -25.69 2.51 5.37
N LEU A 480 -25.56 1.73 6.46
CA LEU A 480 -26.12 2.06 7.78
C LEU A 480 -25.52 3.37 8.32
N ALA A 481 -24.19 3.50 8.28
CA ALA A 481 -23.49 4.70 8.72
C ALA A 481 -23.87 5.95 7.90
N LEU A 482 -24.06 5.80 6.59
CA LEU A 482 -24.41 6.91 5.68
C LEU A 482 -25.90 7.27 5.68
N ALA A 483 -26.76 6.33 6.05
CA ALA A 483 -28.19 6.57 6.19
C ALA A 483 -28.49 7.44 7.43
N ASN A 484 -27.79 7.21 8.54
CA ASN A 484 -27.97 7.96 9.77
C ASN A 484 -26.91 9.07 9.93
N LYS A 485 -27.30 10.32 9.67
CA LYS A 485 -26.41 11.48 9.75
C LYS A 485 -25.78 11.70 11.14
N ALA A 486 -26.37 11.17 12.21
CA ALA A 486 -25.86 11.35 13.57
C ALA A 486 -24.71 10.39 13.93
N VAL A 487 -24.57 9.30 13.17
CA VAL A 487 -23.61 8.22 13.44
C VAL A 487 -22.18 8.61 13.07
N ILE A 488 -22.01 9.34 11.96
CA ILE A 488 -20.71 9.90 11.57
C ILE A 488 -20.58 11.28 12.20
N ARG A 489 -19.84 11.35 13.30
CA ARG A 489 -19.64 12.59 14.06
C ARG A 489 -18.52 13.42 13.44
N THR A 490 -18.63 14.74 13.54
CA THR A 490 -17.55 15.66 13.19
C THR A 490 -16.97 16.21 14.49
N VAL A 491 -15.67 15.98 14.70
CA VAL A 491 -14.92 16.42 15.89
C VAL A 491 -13.78 17.30 15.39
N GLY A 492 -13.89 18.61 15.63
CA GLY A 492 -12.93 19.59 15.12
C GLY A 492 -12.74 19.53 13.60
N GLY A 493 -11.52 19.19 13.18
CA GLY A 493 -11.11 19.01 11.78
C GLY A 493 -11.61 17.69 11.16
N LEU A 494 -11.90 16.69 11.98
CA LEU A 494 -12.02 15.28 11.59
C LEU A 494 -13.46 14.78 11.54
N ARG A 495 -13.66 13.68 10.81
CA ARG A 495 -14.85 12.84 10.91
C ARG A 495 -14.51 11.55 11.62
N TYR A 496 -15.47 11.04 12.38
CA TYR A 496 -15.32 9.83 13.19
C TYR A 496 -16.53 8.92 13.05
N PHE A 497 -16.26 7.63 12.85
CA PHE A 497 -17.27 6.57 12.86
C PHE A 497 -16.77 5.36 13.65
N SER A 498 -17.63 4.79 14.49
CA SER A 498 -17.33 3.61 15.31
C SER A 498 -18.30 2.48 14.99
N LEU A 499 -17.76 1.38 14.47
CA LEU A 499 -18.49 0.12 14.34
C LEU A 499 -18.80 -0.51 15.70
N LEU A 500 -18.05 -0.18 16.75
CA LEU A 500 -18.31 -0.70 18.09
C LEU A 500 -19.62 -0.11 18.65
N ASP A 501 -19.88 1.17 18.35
CA ASP A 501 -21.06 1.89 18.86
C ASP A 501 -22.29 1.72 17.95
N HIS A 502 -22.06 1.56 16.64
CA HIS A 502 -23.11 1.68 15.63
C HIS A 502 -23.16 0.54 14.62
N GLY A 503 -22.23 -0.42 14.71
CA GLY A 503 -22.18 -1.57 13.80
C GLY A 503 -23.21 -2.64 14.13
N SER A 504 -23.63 -3.38 13.11
CA SER A 504 -24.44 -4.60 13.34
C SER A 504 -23.54 -5.72 13.88
N PRO A 505 -23.92 -6.42 14.95
CA PRO A 505 -23.15 -7.54 15.48
C PRO A 505 -22.87 -8.64 14.46
N ALA A 506 -23.77 -8.84 13.48
CA ALA A 506 -23.65 -9.86 12.46
C ALA A 506 -22.53 -9.57 11.45
N ASP A 507 -22.28 -8.30 11.13
CA ASP A 507 -21.30 -7.89 10.12
C ASP A 507 -20.02 -7.33 10.77
N ALA A 508 -20.07 -6.85 12.03
CA ALA A 508 -18.92 -6.25 12.71
C ALA A 508 -17.71 -7.22 12.77
N SER A 509 -17.97 -8.52 12.91
CA SER A 509 -16.95 -9.56 12.91
C SER A 509 -16.13 -9.62 11.61
N ALA A 510 -16.68 -9.13 10.48
CA ALA A 510 -15.97 -9.08 9.20
C ALA A 510 -14.91 -7.97 9.14
N PHE A 511 -14.91 -7.01 10.07
CA PHE A 511 -14.01 -5.85 10.09
C PHE A 511 -12.93 -5.93 11.16
N LYS A 512 -12.58 -7.17 11.53
CA LYS A 512 -11.51 -7.47 12.49
C LYS A 512 -10.10 -7.29 11.91
N HIS A 513 -9.98 -7.44 10.59
CA HIS A 513 -8.71 -7.30 9.87
C HIS A 513 -8.49 -5.83 9.43
N PRO A 514 -7.27 -5.29 9.52
CA PRO A 514 -6.94 -3.93 9.07
C PRO A 514 -7.39 -3.60 7.65
N LEU A 515 -7.16 -4.49 6.69
CA LEU A 515 -7.64 -4.29 5.31
C LEU A 515 -9.16 -4.16 5.22
N ALA A 516 -9.91 -4.99 5.93
CA ALA A 516 -11.37 -4.95 5.88
C ALA A 516 -11.90 -3.61 6.43
N LEU A 517 -11.34 -3.15 7.56
CA LEU A 517 -11.72 -1.87 8.16
C LEU A 517 -11.29 -0.67 7.29
N THR A 518 -10.13 -0.75 6.66
CA THR A 518 -9.64 0.27 5.71
C THR A 518 -10.53 0.37 4.48
N ARG A 519 -10.96 -0.76 3.91
CA ARG A 519 -11.92 -0.78 2.79
C ARG A 519 -13.25 -0.10 3.15
N LEU A 520 -13.74 -0.32 4.38
CA LEU A 520 -14.92 0.40 4.87
C LEU A 520 -14.67 1.91 5.02
N ALA A 521 -13.51 2.29 5.57
CA ALA A 521 -13.14 3.69 5.73
C ALA A 521 -13.05 4.42 4.38
N LEU A 522 -12.41 3.83 3.38
CA LEU A 522 -12.31 4.38 2.03
C LEU A 522 -13.70 4.52 1.37
N PHE A 523 -14.57 3.50 1.50
CA PHE A 523 -15.95 3.58 1.00
C PHE A 523 -16.74 4.73 1.63
N LEU A 524 -16.64 4.88 2.96
CA LEU A 524 -17.29 5.98 3.68
C LEU A 524 -16.73 7.34 3.24
N GLN A 525 -15.41 7.44 3.08
CA GLN A 525 -14.75 8.67 2.65
C GLN A 525 -15.20 9.10 1.25
N ASP A 526 -15.28 8.17 0.30
CA ASP A 526 -15.79 8.43 -1.05
C ASP A 526 -17.26 8.85 -1.04
N ALA A 527 -18.10 8.15 -0.26
CA ALA A 527 -19.51 8.52 -0.10
C ALA A 527 -19.68 9.91 0.52
N LEU A 528 -18.85 10.26 1.49
CA LEU A 528 -18.86 11.57 2.14
C LEU A 528 -18.37 12.66 1.18
N ARG A 529 -17.37 12.39 0.33
CA ARG A 529 -16.93 13.30 -0.73
C ARG A 529 -18.06 13.60 -1.73
N ALA A 530 -18.82 12.58 -2.12
CA ALA A 530 -19.96 12.75 -3.03
C ALA A 530 -21.15 13.50 -2.39
N THR A 531 -21.28 13.48 -1.06
CA THR A 531 -22.47 14.02 -0.36
C THR A 531 -22.22 15.31 0.43
N LYS A 532 -20.98 15.63 0.76
CA LYS A 532 -20.60 16.78 1.60
C LYS A 532 -19.73 17.74 0.79
N LYS A 533 -19.91 19.04 1.06
CA LYS A 533 -19.16 20.11 0.38
C LYS A 533 -17.70 20.22 0.82
N ILE A 534 -17.41 19.88 2.07
CA ILE A 534 -16.08 20.01 2.67
C ILE A 534 -15.52 18.61 2.84
N GLU A 535 -14.37 18.34 2.24
CA GLU A 535 -13.60 17.12 2.49
C GLU A 535 -12.88 17.23 3.84
N ARG A 536 -12.94 16.16 4.62
CA ARG A 536 -12.31 16.06 5.95
C ARG A 536 -11.72 14.67 6.08
N PRO A 537 -10.57 14.50 6.75
CA PRO A 537 -10.06 13.18 7.08
C PRO A 537 -11.08 12.38 7.92
N LEU A 538 -11.08 11.07 7.76
CA LEU A 538 -12.01 10.16 8.43
C LEU A 538 -11.23 9.13 9.25
N VAL A 539 -11.65 8.97 10.51
CA VAL A 539 -11.21 7.92 11.40
C VAL A 539 -12.33 6.91 11.58
N VAL A 540 -12.03 5.63 11.39
CA VAL A 540 -12.96 4.52 11.60
C VAL A 540 -12.42 3.59 12.68
N VAL A 541 -13.28 3.27 13.64
CA VAL A 541 -12.99 2.35 14.74
C VAL A 541 -13.75 1.05 14.54
N GLY A 542 -13.06 -0.08 14.67
CA GLY A 542 -13.59 -1.43 14.51
C GLY A 542 -13.13 -2.38 15.61
N PRO A 543 -13.67 -3.61 15.62
CA PRO A 543 -13.22 -4.66 16.53
C PRO A 543 -11.78 -5.07 16.21
N CYS A 544 -11.00 -5.39 17.24
CA CYS A 544 -9.64 -5.88 17.10
C CYS A 544 -9.57 -7.40 17.34
N VAL A 545 -8.61 -8.06 16.71
CA VAL A 545 -8.24 -9.44 17.04
C VAL A 545 -7.16 -9.42 18.12
N GLY A 546 -7.39 -10.14 19.21
CA GLY A 546 -6.43 -10.27 20.31
C GLY A 546 -7.12 -10.68 21.60
N ALA A 547 -6.52 -11.62 22.31
CA ALA A 547 -6.89 -11.90 23.70
C ALA A 547 -6.61 -10.64 24.56
N PRO A 548 -7.40 -10.39 25.63
CA PRO A 548 -7.07 -9.36 26.60
C PRO A 548 -5.65 -9.60 27.11
N VAL A 549 -4.79 -8.58 27.03
CA VAL A 549 -3.42 -8.67 27.57
C VAL A 549 -3.50 -8.55 29.08
N ALA A 550 -2.90 -9.51 29.78
CA ALA A 550 -2.52 -9.31 31.17
C ALA A 550 -1.36 -8.31 31.19
N THR A 551 -1.62 -7.08 31.64
CA THR A 551 -0.57 -6.11 31.96
C THR A 551 0.25 -6.65 33.12
N THR A 552 1.54 -6.89 32.91
CA THR A 552 2.48 -7.19 33.99
C THR A 552 2.91 -5.90 34.67
N ASP A 553 1.99 -5.26 35.39
CA ASP A 553 2.33 -4.14 36.27
C ASP A 553 2.23 -4.62 37.72
N ASN A 554 3.42 -4.77 38.30
CA ASN A 554 3.79 -4.78 39.73
C ASN A 554 2.97 -5.59 40.74
N GLU A 555 3.73 -6.28 41.59
CA GLU A 555 3.27 -7.10 42.71
C GLU A 555 2.28 -6.36 43.62
N GLY A 556 1.05 -6.89 43.68
CA GLY A 556 0.12 -6.66 44.78
C GLY A 556 -0.96 -5.61 44.52
N GLU A 557 -1.99 -5.99 43.76
CA GLU A 557 -3.42 -5.71 43.98
C GLU A 557 -4.24 -6.35 42.84
N GLY A 558 -5.52 -6.65 43.08
CA GLY A 558 -6.28 -7.68 42.37
C GLY A 558 -6.31 -7.56 40.83
N GLN A 559 -6.09 -8.69 40.16
CA GLN A 559 -6.20 -8.86 38.71
C GLN A 559 -7.63 -8.56 38.22
N THR A 560 -7.84 -7.39 37.62
CA THR A 560 -8.91 -7.18 36.64
C THR A 560 -8.31 -7.31 35.24
N ALA A 561 -8.77 -8.31 34.48
CA ALA A 561 -8.42 -8.49 33.08
C ALA A 561 -9.06 -7.34 32.26
N ASP A 562 -8.36 -6.22 32.16
CA ASP A 562 -8.95 -4.95 31.74
C ASP A 562 -8.24 -4.36 30.52
N GLY A 563 -8.81 -4.62 29.34
CA GLY A 563 -8.50 -3.86 28.14
C GLY A 563 -8.78 -4.61 26.85
N SER A 564 -10.04 -4.61 26.40
CA SER A 564 -10.32 -4.89 24.99
C SER A 564 -9.70 -3.78 24.14
N PHE A 565 -8.88 -4.14 23.15
CA PHE A 565 -8.36 -3.19 22.18
C PHE A 565 -9.40 -2.93 21.08
N ALA A 566 -9.37 -1.74 20.50
CA ALA A 566 -10.07 -1.38 19.29
C ALA A 566 -9.07 -1.13 18.17
N LEU A 567 -9.44 -1.56 16.97
CA LEU A 567 -8.68 -1.28 15.76
C LEU A 567 -9.11 0.08 15.22
N VAL A 568 -8.16 0.97 14.98
CA VAL A 568 -8.40 2.32 14.50
C VAL A 568 -7.67 2.51 13.17
N VAL A 569 -8.40 2.97 12.16
CA VAL A 569 -7.87 3.26 10.83
C VAL A 569 -8.18 4.71 10.47
N GLY A 570 -7.18 5.42 9.96
CA GLY A 570 -7.30 6.79 9.47
C GLY A 570 -7.14 6.86 7.96
N VAL A 571 -8.07 7.52 7.27
CA VAL A 571 -7.97 7.78 5.82
C VAL A 571 -8.13 9.27 5.53
N THR A 572 -7.31 9.78 4.61
CA THR A 572 -7.33 11.15 4.12
C THR A 572 -8.03 11.24 2.76
N GLY A 573 -7.73 12.26 1.95
CA GLY A 573 -8.23 12.36 0.57
C GLY A 573 -7.67 11.24 -0.31
N ALA A 574 -8.30 11.02 -1.47
CA ALA A 574 -7.78 10.07 -2.45
C ALA A 574 -6.44 10.58 -3.02
N PRO A 575 -5.47 9.69 -3.30
CA PRO A 575 -4.19 10.10 -3.88
C PRO A 575 -4.39 10.85 -5.19
N ARG A 576 -3.68 11.98 -5.36
CA ARG A 576 -3.65 12.75 -6.61
C ARG A 576 -2.29 12.60 -7.26
N ALA A 577 -2.26 12.66 -8.60
CA ALA A 577 -1.01 12.56 -9.36
C ALA A 577 0.00 13.66 -8.99
N ASP A 578 -0.47 14.83 -8.57
CA ASP A 578 0.36 16.01 -8.29
C ASP A 578 0.62 16.24 -6.79
N ASP A 579 0.05 15.42 -5.89
CA ASP A 579 0.20 15.59 -4.44
C ASP A 579 1.50 14.94 -3.94
N ALA A 580 2.65 15.52 -4.27
CA ALA A 580 3.93 15.18 -3.64
C ALA A 580 3.96 15.54 -2.13
N ASP A 581 3.05 16.41 -1.68
CA ASP A 581 3.01 16.99 -0.34
C ASP A 581 1.77 16.55 0.49
N GLY A 582 0.90 15.70 -0.04
CA GLY A 582 -0.46 15.43 0.49
C GLY A 582 -0.71 14.02 1.03
N GLY A 583 0.27 13.39 1.68
CA GLY A 583 0.17 12.03 2.21
C GLY A 583 -0.79 11.88 3.41
N ASN A 584 -0.98 10.63 3.85
CA ASN A 584 -1.80 10.31 5.01
C ASN A 584 -1.08 10.68 6.32
N HIS A 585 -1.46 11.80 6.92
CA HIS A 585 -0.85 12.33 8.13
C HIS A 585 -1.20 11.55 9.42
N PHE A 586 -2.06 10.53 9.37
CA PHE A 586 -2.42 9.75 10.57
C PHE A 586 -1.28 8.90 11.12
N ALA A 587 -0.28 8.57 10.29
CA ALA A 587 0.92 7.85 10.68
C ALA A 587 1.59 8.43 11.94
N THR A 588 1.86 9.73 11.94
CA THR A 588 2.49 10.42 13.09
C THR A 588 1.46 10.87 14.12
N SER A 589 0.26 11.23 13.66
CA SER A 589 -0.79 11.78 14.53
C SER A 589 -1.34 10.76 15.52
N PHE A 590 -1.49 9.49 15.12
CA PHE A 590 -1.99 8.43 16.00
C PHE A 590 -1.05 8.11 17.15
N ARG A 591 0.25 7.93 16.86
CA ARG A 591 1.26 7.68 17.89
C ARG A 591 1.32 8.84 18.89
N ARG A 592 1.42 10.08 18.39
CA ARG A 592 1.45 11.29 19.22
C ARG A 592 0.19 11.43 20.08
N ALA A 593 -1.00 11.17 19.52
CA ALA A 593 -2.25 11.21 20.27
C ALA A 593 -2.27 10.19 21.41
N ALA A 594 -1.89 8.94 21.12
CA ALA A 594 -1.86 7.86 22.12
C ALA A 594 -0.86 8.13 23.26
N GLU A 595 0.33 8.65 22.93
CA GLU A 595 1.35 9.06 23.91
C GLU A 595 0.87 10.24 24.78
N THR A 596 0.22 11.24 24.17
CA THR A 596 -0.29 12.43 24.89
C THR A 596 -1.29 12.04 25.98
N VAL A 597 -2.19 11.10 25.68
CA VAL A 597 -3.19 10.61 26.64
C VAL A 597 -2.68 9.44 27.49
N ARG A 598 -1.43 9.01 27.30
CA ARG A 598 -0.83 7.83 27.96
C ARG A 598 -1.71 6.57 27.84
N ALA A 599 -2.33 6.38 26.66
CA ALA A 599 -3.16 5.22 26.39
C ALA A 599 -2.27 3.98 26.23
N SER A 600 -2.82 2.80 26.56
CA SER A 600 -2.23 1.54 26.08
C SER A 600 -2.57 1.38 24.60
N PHE A 601 -1.54 1.29 23.74
CA PHE A 601 -1.69 1.15 22.29
C PHE A 601 -0.66 0.20 21.69
N ARG A 602 -0.94 -0.28 20.47
CA ARG A 602 0.02 -1.00 19.61
C ARG A 602 0.03 -0.36 18.23
N HIS A 603 1.21 -0.04 17.75
CA HIS A 603 1.43 0.55 16.43
C HIS A 603 2.43 -0.31 15.65
N ASP A 604 2.07 -1.57 15.49
CA ASP A 604 2.96 -2.64 14.97
C ASP A 604 2.75 -2.95 13.48
N ALA A 605 1.64 -2.49 12.90
CA ALA A 605 1.32 -2.74 11.50
C ALA A 605 2.29 -1.99 10.57
N PHE A 606 2.63 -2.62 9.43
CA PHE A 606 3.39 -1.93 8.37
C PHE A 606 2.64 -0.71 7.82
N GLU A 607 1.32 -0.77 7.81
CA GLU A 607 0.47 0.36 7.48
C GLU A 607 0.43 1.38 8.63
N ALA A 608 1.14 2.49 8.47
CA ALA A 608 1.28 3.50 9.51
C ALA A 608 -0.07 4.14 9.92
N SER A 609 -1.07 4.14 9.03
CA SER A 609 -2.42 4.67 9.32
C SER A 609 -3.32 3.68 10.07
N VAL A 610 -2.76 2.66 10.70
CA VAL A 610 -3.47 1.66 11.51
C VAL A 610 -2.86 1.60 12.91
N VAL A 611 -3.70 1.74 13.94
CA VAL A 611 -3.28 1.62 15.34
C VAL A 611 -4.30 0.82 16.14
N GLN A 612 -3.84 0.09 17.15
CA GLN A 612 -4.71 -0.56 18.13
C GLN A 612 -4.66 0.25 19.42
N VAL A 613 -5.81 0.68 19.95
CA VAL A 613 -5.89 1.48 21.17
C VAL A 613 -6.84 0.82 22.15
N SER A 614 -6.52 0.86 23.46
CA SER A 614 -7.43 0.41 24.51
C SER A 614 -8.80 1.08 24.38
N GLN A 615 -9.88 0.29 24.42
CA GLN A 615 -11.25 0.81 24.28
C GLN A 615 -11.62 1.83 25.35
N ARG A 616 -10.95 1.78 26.51
CA ARG A 616 -11.15 2.71 27.63
C ARG A 616 -10.68 4.11 27.31
N ASN A 617 -9.59 4.21 26.54
CA ASN A 617 -8.95 5.48 26.19
C ASN A 617 -9.44 6.04 24.85
N LEU A 618 -10.36 5.37 24.14
CA LEU A 618 -10.84 5.80 22.83
C LEU A 618 -11.40 7.23 22.83
N GLY A 619 -12.15 7.62 23.86
CA GLY A 619 -12.72 8.97 23.95
C GLY A 619 -11.63 10.05 23.99
N GLU A 620 -10.74 9.97 24.98
CA GLU A 620 -9.62 10.90 25.17
C GLU A 620 -8.65 10.89 23.98
N PHE A 621 -8.37 9.71 23.43
CA PHE A 621 -7.55 9.56 22.22
C PHE A 621 -8.12 10.34 21.04
N MET A 622 -9.44 10.27 20.82
CA MET A 622 -10.09 10.99 19.72
C MET A 622 -10.10 12.51 19.92
N GLU A 623 -10.19 12.98 21.17
CA GLU A 623 -10.08 14.41 21.50
C GLU A 623 -8.66 14.92 21.23
N ALA A 624 -7.64 14.23 21.75
CA ALA A 624 -6.23 14.57 21.51
C ALA A 624 -5.87 14.56 20.02
N LEU A 625 -6.41 13.59 19.27
CA LEU A 625 -6.22 13.52 17.83
C LEU A 625 -6.86 14.71 17.08
N SER A 626 -8.02 15.17 17.53
CA SER A 626 -8.68 16.35 16.97
C SER A 626 -7.84 17.62 17.20
N ASP A 627 -7.21 17.75 18.37
CA ASP A 627 -6.34 18.88 18.68
C ASP A 627 -5.07 18.87 17.83
N ILE A 628 -4.45 17.71 17.67
CA ILE A 628 -3.26 17.53 16.80
C ILE A 628 -3.59 17.88 15.34
N ASP A 629 -4.76 17.49 14.84
CA ASP A 629 -5.19 17.86 13.49
C ASP A 629 -5.44 19.38 13.37
N ALA A 630 -6.03 20.01 14.39
CA ALA A 630 -6.23 21.45 14.42
C ALA A 630 -4.90 22.23 14.37
N GLU A 631 -3.88 21.78 15.12
CA GLU A 631 -2.53 22.34 15.08
C GLU A 631 -1.87 22.19 13.70
N ARG A 632 -2.06 21.04 13.05
CA ARG A 632 -1.54 20.79 11.69
C ARG A 632 -2.15 21.76 10.69
N VAL A 633 -3.48 21.85 10.67
CA VAL A 633 -4.22 22.75 9.76
C VAL A 633 -3.85 24.22 10.02
N ALA A 634 -3.61 24.61 11.28
CA ALA A 634 -3.16 25.96 11.60
C ALA A 634 -1.76 26.25 11.03
N ARG A 635 -0.82 25.29 11.13
CA ARG A 635 0.53 25.41 10.56
C ARG A 635 0.51 25.53 9.04
N GLU A 636 -0.26 24.68 8.36
CA GLU A 636 -0.41 24.73 6.89
C GLU A 636 -0.96 26.08 6.41
N ARG A 637 -1.92 26.66 7.14
CA ARG A 637 -2.46 27.99 6.82
C ARG A 637 -1.43 29.11 6.99
N MET A 638 -0.56 29.01 8.01
CA MET A 638 0.51 30.00 8.21
C MET A 638 1.57 29.90 7.11
N GLN A 639 1.93 28.68 6.70
CA GLN A 639 2.88 28.44 5.62
C GLN A 639 2.37 28.94 4.27
N ASN A 640 1.09 28.73 3.96
CA ASN A 640 0.49 29.22 2.71
C ASN A 640 0.22 30.74 2.70
N ALA A 641 0.29 31.40 3.86
CA ALA A 641 0.11 32.84 3.99
C ALA A 641 1.43 33.62 4.00
N ALA A 642 2.56 32.92 4.20
CA ALA A 642 3.92 33.44 4.08
C ALA A 642 4.42 33.30 2.64
#